data_AF-A0A2V7UJC1-F1
#
_entry.id   AF-A0A2V7UJC1-F1
#
_cell.length_a   1.000
_cell.length_b   1.000
_cell.length_c   1.000
_cell.angle_alpha   90.00
_cell.angle_beta   90.00
_cell.angle_gamma   90.00
#
_symmetry.space_group_name_H-M   'P 1'
#
loop_
_entity.id
_entity.type
_entity.pdbx_description
1 polymer ?
#
loop_
_entity_poly.entity_id
_entity_poly.type
_entity_poly.pdbx_seq_one_letter_code
_entity_poly.pdbx_strand_id
1 'polypeptide(L)'
;VHVILGDGSVARFPLRAFAACFRSNRARLEAALAAGLGETYPDPVPHCQVCGWSEACERRRRRDDHPSLVADMRRDQTARLAAAGITTLETLGTMDPRRAVAGIGVPVLERLAAQARLQLRQRRTGEIAYDLLPPEGGGRGLAALPAPSPGDLFLDLEGDPFAGPAGLEYLFGVVERVDGEPTYRAFWAHDTADEKSAFEAVIDLIGARLAQHPDLHVYHYAAYEPAAFKRLMGGHGTRERELDRILRGQVMVDLHRIVKQGVRVSQESYSLKMLEALYRPPRTTAVAGGMGSVVAYESWRESGEAQRLDEIAAYNRDDCLSLAGLRNWLEDRRRELEARGGGLPRPAQADPAPPEAQDAAEAAADALVSRLTDSVPPRFADRSPEQQAQWLLGQLVTWHRREAKPEWWAYFNRRRLSVDELFDDTEAIAGLAYEGVVGKCAQSLVHRYRFDPGQEHRIGEGDKPDDPVTGKPAGTVMFLDNARGLVNLKRAARSDAPHPQCLIPSGPIPTNEQREAIARVGQWVLAHGIDAAGPYRAARDLLRRRPPRLRSGPAPASLVHEGEDAVTAACRIVHDMEDSCLAIQGPPGSGKTWTGAQLILSLTSAGHRVGVTATSHKAIANLLAEVCAQARAAGRRLRLVQKAPEDGRGNDPMVRCVDDNAEVEAALGAGTVDVVAGTAWLFARSALEGAVHALVVEEAGQFSLANAVAMAASARNLVLLGDPRQLAQPSKAAHPPGAEASALEHLLGDNATMPPGLGLFLPITRRLHPRVCDFVSEAFYGGRLEAHPSCAARSIGGAPPLGGAGLRFVEVEHAANRTVSPQEAAAVARLFTELMGRSWSDGNGKTRALAPADVLVVAPYNAQVARLAAALPAGARVGTVDKFQGQEAPVVIYSMAASSAEDAPRGMEFLYSLNRLNVAVSRAQGLAVIVGSPGLLRAHCRTVEQMRLANALCRFVEMASPG
;
A
#
# COMPACT_ATOMS: atom_id res chain seq x y z
N VAL A 1 5.56 -0.99 -29.58
CA VAL A 1 6.97 -1.15 -29.17
C VAL A 1 7.19 -2.63 -28.89
N HIS A 2 8.22 -3.19 -29.49
CA HIS A 2 8.63 -4.58 -29.26
C HIS A 2 9.98 -4.53 -28.53
N VAL A 3 10.07 -5.23 -27.40
CA VAL A 3 11.31 -5.35 -26.62
C VAL A 3 11.69 -6.82 -26.59
N ILE A 4 12.91 -7.13 -26.98
CA ILE A 4 13.50 -8.46 -26.82
C ILE A 4 14.11 -8.49 -25.42
N LEU A 5 13.66 -9.40 -24.58
CA LEU A 5 14.13 -9.55 -23.20
C LEU A 5 15.41 -10.39 -23.15
N GLY A 6 16.09 -10.42 -22.00
CA GLY A 6 17.32 -11.20 -21.80
C GLY A 6 17.13 -12.70 -22.03
N ASP A 7 15.92 -13.23 -21.86
CA ASP A 7 15.55 -14.61 -22.16
C ASP A 7 15.19 -14.86 -23.65
N GLY A 8 15.33 -13.85 -24.51
CA GLY A 8 14.99 -13.91 -25.94
C GLY A 8 13.50 -13.77 -26.25
N SER A 9 12.63 -13.68 -25.25
CA SER A 9 11.18 -13.49 -25.46
C SER A 9 10.86 -12.06 -25.92
N VAL A 10 9.73 -11.90 -26.63
CA VAL A 10 9.30 -10.60 -27.18
C VAL A 10 8.14 -10.03 -26.37
N ALA A 11 8.41 -8.99 -25.60
CA ALA A 11 7.39 -8.20 -24.93
C ALA A 11 6.80 -7.15 -25.88
N ARG A 12 5.47 -7.01 -25.88
CA ARG A 12 4.73 -6.11 -26.79
C ARG A 12 3.98 -5.05 -25.99
N PHE A 13 4.22 -3.79 -26.34
CA PHE A 13 3.56 -2.67 -25.66
C PHE A 13 3.02 -1.61 -26.61
N PRO A 14 1.86 -1.00 -26.29
CA PRO A 14 1.30 0.08 -27.08
C PRO A 14 2.17 1.34 -26.97
N LEU A 15 2.53 1.95 -28.10
CA LEU A 15 3.43 3.13 -28.13
C LEU A 15 2.90 4.30 -27.30
N ARG A 16 1.57 4.53 -27.31
CA ARG A 16 0.91 5.59 -26.54
C ARG A 16 1.19 5.54 -25.04
N ALA A 17 1.53 4.37 -24.50
CA ALA A 17 1.82 4.21 -23.08
C ALA A 17 3.19 4.79 -22.65
N PHE A 18 4.03 5.22 -23.61
CA PHE A 18 5.38 5.75 -23.32
C PHE A 18 5.76 7.00 -24.14
N ALA A 19 5.00 7.31 -25.18
CA ALA A 19 5.37 8.31 -26.17
C ALA A 19 5.54 9.73 -25.60
N ALA A 20 4.71 10.13 -24.63
CA ALA A 20 4.80 11.46 -24.03
C ALA A 20 6.03 11.58 -23.11
N CYS A 21 6.32 10.54 -22.32
CA CYS A 21 7.54 10.47 -21.52
C CYS A 21 8.80 10.57 -22.40
N PHE A 22 8.83 9.83 -23.52
CA PHE A 22 9.93 9.89 -24.47
C PHE A 22 10.12 11.30 -25.07
N ARG A 23 9.04 11.92 -25.56
CA ARG A 23 9.11 13.28 -26.14
C ARG A 23 9.55 14.32 -25.11
N SER A 24 9.04 14.24 -23.87
CA SER A 24 9.46 15.09 -22.75
C SER A 24 10.97 14.96 -22.45
N ASN A 25 11.47 13.72 -22.32
CA ASN A 25 12.89 13.46 -22.09
C ASN A 25 13.76 13.96 -23.25
N ARG A 26 13.32 13.74 -24.50
CA ARG A 26 14.02 14.20 -25.69
C ARG A 26 14.13 15.73 -25.74
N ALA A 27 13.02 16.44 -25.59
CA ALA A 27 12.99 17.89 -25.63
C ALA A 27 13.90 18.52 -24.56
N ARG A 28 13.93 17.93 -23.36
CA ARG A 28 14.84 18.34 -22.29
C ARG A 28 16.30 18.08 -22.60
N LEU A 29 16.63 16.92 -23.18
CA LEU A 29 18.01 16.62 -23.58
C LEU A 29 18.48 17.63 -24.64
N GLU A 30 17.66 17.90 -25.66
CA GLU A 30 17.93 18.89 -26.69
C GLU A 30 18.13 20.29 -26.08
N ALA A 31 17.27 20.69 -25.12
CA ALA A 31 17.40 21.97 -24.42
C ALA A 31 18.68 22.06 -23.56
N ALA A 32 19.03 21.00 -22.84
CA ALA A 32 20.25 20.96 -22.02
C ALA A 32 21.53 21.01 -22.87
N LEU A 33 21.54 20.30 -24.00
CA LEU A 33 22.65 20.35 -24.96
C LEU A 33 22.79 21.75 -25.59
N ALA A 34 21.67 22.44 -25.85
CA ALA A 34 21.68 23.80 -26.36
C ALA A 34 22.15 24.84 -25.33
N ALA A 35 21.81 24.66 -24.05
CA ALA A 35 22.19 25.57 -22.96
C ALA A 35 23.64 25.38 -22.45
N GLY A 36 24.24 24.20 -22.71
CA GLY A 36 25.52 23.79 -22.14
C GLY A 36 25.35 23.12 -20.77
N LEU A 37 26.20 22.13 -20.48
CA LEU A 37 26.17 21.39 -19.21
C LEU A 37 26.95 22.18 -18.14
N GLY A 38 26.25 22.60 -17.08
CA GLY A 38 26.88 23.25 -15.92
C GLY A 38 27.78 22.31 -15.11
N GLU A 39 28.53 22.87 -14.16
CA GLU A 39 29.38 22.09 -13.25
C GLU A 39 28.51 21.26 -12.29
N THR A 40 28.86 19.99 -12.08
CA THR A 40 28.14 19.07 -11.18
C THR A 40 29.05 18.55 -10.06
N TYR A 41 28.44 18.23 -8.90
CA TYR A 41 29.12 17.58 -7.78
C TYR A 41 28.64 16.13 -7.63
N PRO A 42 29.53 15.16 -7.33
CA PRO A 42 29.18 13.75 -7.28
C PRO A 42 28.55 13.35 -5.93
N ASP A 43 27.39 13.91 -5.59
CA ASP A 43 26.60 13.41 -4.47
C ASP A 43 26.25 11.92 -4.68
N PRO A 44 26.25 11.08 -3.62
CA PRO A 44 25.80 9.70 -3.74
C PRO A 44 24.36 9.62 -4.23
N VAL A 45 24.11 8.79 -5.24
CA VAL A 45 22.78 8.51 -5.79
C VAL A 45 22.56 7.00 -5.87
N PRO A 46 21.30 6.51 -5.92
CA PRO A 46 21.03 5.08 -6.00
C PRO A 46 21.69 4.37 -7.20
N HIS A 47 21.90 5.07 -8.32
CA HIS A 47 22.58 4.51 -9.50
C HIS A 47 24.08 4.25 -9.29
N CYS A 48 24.71 4.81 -8.23
CA CYS A 48 26.13 4.63 -7.97
C CYS A 48 26.56 3.16 -7.86
N GLN A 49 25.66 2.24 -7.49
CA GLN A 49 25.95 0.81 -7.36
C GLN A 49 26.29 0.12 -8.68
N VAL A 50 25.82 0.65 -9.82
CA VAL A 50 26.07 0.09 -11.16
C VAL A 50 26.76 1.11 -12.09
N CYS A 51 27.11 2.28 -11.56
CA CYS A 51 27.66 3.39 -12.34
C CYS A 51 29.15 3.19 -12.64
N GLY A 52 29.53 3.21 -13.92
CA GLY A 52 30.94 3.15 -14.35
C GLY A 52 31.81 4.35 -13.94
N TRP A 53 31.22 5.41 -13.39
CA TRP A 53 31.94 6.61 -12.90
C TRP A 53 32.06 6.65 -11.37
N SER A 54 31.56 5.64 -10.66
CA SER A 54 31.46 5.62 -9.20
C SER A 54 32.81 5.88 -8.51
N GLU A 55 33.91 5.31 -9.02
CA GLU A 55 35.24 5.54 -8.45
C GLU A 55 35.72 6.98 -8.61
N ALA A 56 35.44 7.63 -9.75
CA ALA A 56 35.83 9.01 -9.97
C ALA A 56 35.07 9.94 -9.00
N CYS A 57 33.77 9.67 -8.83
CA CYS A 57 32.90 10.30 -7.86
C CYS A 57 33.41 10.12 -6.41
N GLU A 58 33.75 8.89 -6.04
CA GLU A 58 34.31 8.50 -4.74
C GLU A 58 35.62 9.25 -4.44
N ARG A 59 36.56 9.25 -5.40
CA ARG A 59 37.85 9.96 -5.28
C ARG A 59 37.65 11.44 -5.01
N ARG A 60 36.71 12.09 -5.71
CA ARG A 60 36.38 13.50 -5.48
C ARG A 60 35.82 13.71 -4.08
N ARG A 61 34.82 12.92 -3.65
CA ARG A 61 34.25 13.05 -2.29
C ARG A 61 35.27 12.85 -1.17
N ARG A 62 36.20 11.90 -1.34
CA ARG A 62 37.28 11.63 -0.36
C ARG A 62 38.27 12.80 -0.30
N ARG A 63 38.68 13.33 -1.46
CA ARG A 63 39.56 14.52 -1.52
C ARG A 63 38.92 15.72 -0.85
N ASP A 64 37.61 15.90 -1.04
CA ASP A 64 36.87 17.05 -0.54
C ASP A 64 36.38 16.85 0.92
N ASP A 65 36.78 15.75 1.59
CA ASP A 65 36.34 15.31 2.93
C ASP A 65 34.83 15.36 3.16
N HIS A 66 34.05 15.00 2.15
CA HIS A 66 32.63 15.28 2.12
C HIS A 66 31.84 14.60 3.26
N PRO A 67 30.88 15.26 3.94
CA PRO A 67 30.12 14.70 5.06
C PRO A 67 29.31 13.44 4.71
N SER A 68 29.06 13.18 3.42
CA SER A 68 28.42 11.93 2.97
C SER A 68 29.23 10.67 3.29
N LEU A 69 30.50 10.79 3.71
CA LEU A 69 31.32 9.68 4.18
C LEU A 69 31.00 9.27 5.63
N VAL A 70 30.21 10.06 6.34
CA VAL A 70 29.75 9.71 7.70
C VAL A 70 28.66 8.64 7.61
N ALA A 71 28.78 7.59 8.40
CA ALA A 71 27.79 6.52 8.41
C ALA A 71 26.38 7.07 8.71
N ASP A 72 25.37 6.54 8.01
CA ASP A 72 23.96 6.98 8.08
C ASP A 72 23.68 8.43 7.69
N MET A 73 24.64 9.14 7.08
CA MET A 73 24.42 10.49 6.58
C MET A 73 23.45 10.50 5.39
N ARG A 74 22.37 11.27 5.49
CA ARG A 74 21.41 11.48 4.40
C ARG A 74 21.70 12.74 3.60
N ARG A 75 21.22 12.78 2.35
CA ARG A 75 21.39 13.93 1.44
C ARG A 75 20.74 15.23 1.95
N ASP A 76 19.58 15.14 2.61
CA ASP A 76 18.95 16.31 3.22
C ASP A 76 19.80 16.87 4.37
N GLN A 77 20.46 15.99 5.13
CA GLN A 77 21.36 16.38 6.20
C GLN A 77 22.64 17.01 5.65
N THR A 78 23.26 16.44 4.60
CA THR A 78 24.46 17.04 3.98
C THR A 78 24.16 18.43 3.42
N ALA A 79 23.01 18.63 2.76
CA ALA A 79 22.60 19.93 2.26
C ALA A 79 22.39 20.96 3.38
N ARG A 80 21.75 20.57 4.49
CA ARG A 80 21.54 21.44 5.67
C ARG A 80 22.84 21.76 6.40
N LEU A 81 23.74 20.79 6.53
CA LEU A 81 25.08 20.98 7.10
C LEU A 81 25.91 21.94 6.24
N ALA A 82 25.90 21.75 4.91
CA ALA A 82 26.58 22.64 3.98
C ALA A 82 26.03 24.08 4.06
N ALA A 83 24.71 24.26 4.15
CA ALA A 83 24.09 25.57 4.36
C ALA A 83 24.48 26.23 5.71
N ALA A 84 24.86 25.43 6.71
CA ALA A 84 25.39 25.90 7.99
C ALA A 84 26.93 26.06 8.01
N GLY A 85 27.59 25.88 6.86
CA GLY A 85 29.05 25.97 6.70
C GLY A 85 29.81 24.73 7.18
N ILE A 86 29.13 23.61 7.41
CA ILE A 86 29.72 22.33 7.83
C ILE A 86 29.85 21.45 6.58
N THR A 87 30.94 21.64 5.83
CA THR A 87 31.14 21.01 4.52
C THR A 87 32.12 19.85 4.53
N THR A 88 32.65 19.45 5.70
CA THR A 88 33.64 18.36 5.84
C THR A 88 33.31 17.44 7.01
N LEU A 89 33.67 16.16 6.93
CA LEU A 89 33.57 15.20 8.06
C LEU A 89 34.40 15.68 9.26
N GLU A 90 35.59 16.23 9.05
CA GLU A 90 36.44 16.73 10.14
C GLU A 90 35.76 17.85 10.94
N THR A 91 35.20 18.85 10.25
CA THR A 91 34.42 19.93 10.89
C THR A 91 33.23 19.36 11.68
N LEU A 92 32.51 18.36 11.16
CA LEU A 92 31.40 17.72 11.86
C LEU A 92 31.86 16.91 13.09
N GLY A 93 33.01 16.24 13.04
CA GLY A 93 33.53 15.46 14.16
C GLY A 93 34.09 16.30 15.31
N THR A 94 34.50 17.53 15.02
CA THR A 94 35.14 18.45 15.98
C THR A 94 34.23 19.58 16.48
N MET A 95 33.04 19.75 15.89
CA MET A 95 32.10 20.79 16.32
C MET A 95 31.45 20.52 17.69
N ASP A 96 30.96 21.60 18.32
CA ASP A 96 29.99 21.52 19.42
C ASP A 96 28.60 21.15 18.85
N PRO A 97 28.06 19.96 19.19
CA PRO A 97 26.78 19.51 18.67
C PRO A 97 25.57 20.26 19.25
N ARG A 98 25.75 21.13 20.25
CA ARG A 98 24.70 22.02 20.76
C ARG A 98 24.48 23.25 19.88
N ARG A 99 25.37 23.49 18.90
CA ARG A 99 25.21 24.54 17.90
C ARG A 99 23.94 24.29 17.09
N ALA A 100 23.08 25.31 16.97
CA ALA A 100 21.88 25.20 16.15
C ALA A 100 22.22 25.05 14.66
N VAL A 101 21.64 24.02 14.03
CA VAL A 101 21.66 23.82 12.57
C VAL A 101 20.20 23.79 12.11
N ALA A 102 19.82 24.72 11.24
CA ALA A 102 18.44 24.85 10.78
C ALA A 102 17.94 23.53 10.16
N GLY A 103 16.82 23.01 10.68
CA GLY A 103 16.22 21.77 10.23
C GLY A 103 16.93 20.48 10.71
N ILE A 104 17.89 20.54 11.62
CA ILE A 104 18.45 19.35 12.29
C ILE A 104 18.31 19.54 13.80
N GLY A 105 17.56 18.65 14.46
CA GLY A 105 17.41 18.68 15.92
C GLY A 105 18.71 18.34 16.64
N VAL A 106 18.90 18.90 17.85
CA VAL A 106 20.12 18.71 18.66
C VAL A 106 20.46 17.22 18.88
N PRO A 107 19.53 16.31 19.24
CA PRO A 107 19.87 14.90 19.42
C PRO A 107 20.38 14.21 18.14
N VAL A 108 19.86 14.62 16.97
CA VAL A 108 20.33 14.11 15.66
C VAL A 108 21.73 14.62 15.38
N LEU A 109 21.99 15.91 15.62
CA LEU A 109 23.30 16.51 15.41
C LEU A 109 24.37 15.93 16.35
N GLU A 110 24.04 15.70 17.62
CA GLU A 110 24.91 15.03 18.60
C GLU A 110 25.34 13.65 18.12
N ARG A 111 24.39 12.85 17.61
CA ARG A 111 24.68 11.53 17.07
C ARG A 111 25.57 11.59 15.81
N LEU A 112 25.28 12.49 14.87
CA LEU A 112 26.10 12.67 13.65
C LEU A 112 27.52 13.13 13.98
N ALA A 113 27.67 14.08 14.91
CA ALA A 113 28.98 14.57 15.36
C ALA A 113 29.77 13.47 16.09
N ALA A 114 29.11 12.67 16.94
CA ALA A 114 29.74 11.53 17.61
C ALA A 114 30.19 10.45 16.61
N GLN A 115 29.38 10.15 15.60
CA GLN A 115 29.72 9.23 14.51
C GLN A 115 30.93 9.73 13.70
N ALA A 116 30.89 11.00 13.27
CA ALA A 116 32.00 11.63 12.55
C ALA A 116 33.30 11.65 13.38
N ARG A 117 33.21 11.90 14.69
CA ARG A 117 34.36 11.87 15.61
C ARG A 117 35.02 10.50 15.68
N LEU A 118 34.22 9.43 15.77
CA LEU A 118 34.72 8.07 15.84
C LEU A 118 35.38 7.64 14.51
N GLN A 119 34.80 8.01 13.37
CA GLN A 119 35.40 7.79 12.04
C GLN A 119 36.69 8.61 11.85
N LEU A 120 36.72 9.86 12.33
CA LEU A 120 37.91 10.72 12.30
C LEU A 120 39.05 10.14 13.14
N ARG A 121 38.74 9.50 14.28
CA ARG A 121 39.74 8.79 15.09
C ARG A 121 40.41 7.69 14.28
N GLN A 122 39.64 6.77 13.69
CA GLN A 122 40.20 5.70 12.86
C GLN A 122 41.03 6.26 11.71
N ARG A 123 40.56 7.32 11.04
CA ARG A 123 41.32 7.95 9.95
C ARG A 123 42.69 8.48 10.41
N ARG A 124 42.78 9.00 11.64
CA ARG A 124 44.02 9.56 12.20
C ARG A 124 44.94 8.49 12.78
N THR A 125 44.41 7.42 13.35
CA THR A 125 45.20 6.41 14.09
C THR A 125 45.39 5.10 13.34
N GLY A 126 44.56 4.81 12.32
CA GLY A 126 44.45 3.51 11.67
C GLY A 126 43.72 2.44 12.51
N GLU A 127 43.34 2.76 13.75
CA GLU A 127 42.70 1.83 14.69
C GLU A 127 41.18 1.81 14.47
N ILE A 128 40.63 0.61 14.27
CA ILE A 128 39.18 0.41 14.21
C ILE A 128 38.64 0.47 15.64
N ALA A 129 37.72 1.40 15.90
CA ALA A 129 37.20 1.69 17.23
C ALA A 129 35.68 1.55 17.28
N TYR A 130 35.16 1.31 18.47
CA TYR A 130 33.72 1.27 18.75
C TYR A 130 33.39 1.88 20.12
N ASP A 131 32.18 2.39 20.26
CA ASP A 131 31.59 2.81 21.53
C ASP A 131 30.36 1.94 21.84
N LEU A 132 30.23 1.48 23.09
CA LEU A 132 29.03 0.79 23.58
C LEU A 132 27.98 1.82 23.97
N LEU A 133 26.76 1.64 23.46
CA LEU A 133 25.63 2.50 23.76
C LEU A 133 24.90 1.99 25.02
N PRO A 134 24.43 2.88 25.91
CA PRO A 134 23.69 2.48 27.10
C PRO A 134 22.34 1.82 26.72
N PRO A 135 21.87 0.83 27.49
CA PRO A 135 20.61 0.15 27.20
C PRO A 135 19.41 1.05 27.48
N GLU A 136 18.62 1.36 26.44
CA GLU A 136 17.33 2.05 26.57
C GLU A 136 16.23 1.06 26.99
N GLY A 137 16.25 0.63 28.25
CA GLY A 137 15.26 -0.31 28.83
C GLY A 137 15.51 -1.79 28.51
N GLY A 138 14.66 -2.66 29.06
CA GLY A 138 14.80 -4.12 28.96
C GLY A 138 14.38 -4.66 27.58
N GLY A 139 15.34 -4.89 26.69
CA GLY A 139 15.12 -5.56 25.40
C GLY A 139 15.52 -4.79 24.14
N ARG A 140 16.42 -3.79 24.24
CA ARG A 140 17.00 -3.06 23.09
C ARG A 140 18.53 -3.15 23.05
N GLY A 141 19.11 -2.89 21.87
CA GLY A 141 20.56 -2.98 21.67
C GLY A 141 21.09 -4.34 22.11
N LEU A 142 22.17 -4.37 22.88
CA LEU A 142 22.76 -5.61 23.40
C LEU A 142 21.84 -6.38 24.39
N ALA A 143 20.83 -5.73 24.97
CA ALA A 143 19.83 -6.42 25.78
C ALA A 143 18.81 -7.21 24.94
N ALA A 144 18.70 -6.94 23.63
CA ALA A 144 17.83 -7.66 22.71
C ALA A 144 18.45 -8.97 22.19
N LEU A 145 19.73 -9.22 22.48
CA LEU A 145 20.46 -10.41 22.04
C LEU A 145 20.06 -11.63 22.89
N PRO A 146 19.45 -12.67 22.29
CA PRO A 146 19.03 -13.86 23.02
C PRO A 146 20.22 -14.77 23.37
N ALA A 147 20.01 -15.71 24.28
CA ALA A 147 21.05 -16.67 24.65
C ALA A 147 21.39 -17.56 23.43
N PRO A 148 22.67 -17.83 23.15
CA PRO A 148 23.04 -18.77 22.09
C PRO A 148 22.49 -20.17 22.35
N SER A 149 21.92 -20.79 21.32
CA SER A 149 21.47 -22.19 21.34
C SER A 149 22.35 -23.06 20.42
N PRO A 150 22.62 -24.33 20.77
CA PRO A 150 23.20 -25.30 19.82
C PRO A 150 22.35 -25.48 18.55
N GLY A 151 21.05 -25.16 18.63
CA GLY A 151 20.15 -25.18 17.49
C GLY A 151 20.43 -24.08 16.47
N ASP A 152 21.04 -22.95 16.87
CA ASP A 152 21.04 -21.70 16.09
C ASP A 152 21.42 -21.85 14.60
N LEU A 153 20.70 -21.11 13.75
CA LEU A 153 20.90 -21.03 12.31
C LEU A 153 21.34 -19.63 11.89
N PHE A 154 22.15 -19.54 10.83
CA PHE A 154 22.57 -18.28 10.21
C PHE A 154 22.11 -18.28 8.75
N LEU A 155 21.25 -17.33 8.41
CA LEU A 155 20.51 -17.29 7.16
C LEU A 155 20.92 -16.07 6.34
N ASP A 156 21.18 -16.28 5.06
CA ASP A 156 21.40 -15.23 4.07
C ASP A 156 20.76 -15.62 2.73
N LEU A 157 20.15 -14.65 2.04
CA LEU A 157 19.42 -14.88 0.77
C LEU A 157 20.06 -14.07 -0.35
N GLU A 158 20.17 -14.69 -1.52
CA GLU A 158 20.53 -14.00 -2.76
C GLU A 158 19.35 -14.01 -3.73
N GLY A 159 19.08 -12.85 -4.31
CA GLY A 159 17.99 -12.70 -5.26
C GLY A 159 18.32 -11.73 -6.39
N ASP A 160 17.74 -11.99 -7.56
CA ASP A 160 17.75 -11.08 -8.68
C ASP A 160 16.43 -10.29 -8.72
N PRO A 161 16.44 -8.99 -8.38
CA PRO A 161 15.25 -8.16 -8.43
C PRO A 161 14.77 -7.87 -9.87
N PHE A 162 15.58 -8.21 -10.89
CA PHE A 162 15.27 -8.01 -12.30
C PHE A 162 14.73 -9.27 -13.00
N ALA A 163 14.76 -10.42 -12.33
CA ALA A 163 14.22 -11.67 -12.84
C ALA A 163 12.69 -11.64 -12.86
N GLY A 164 12.10 -11.57 -14.06
CA GLY A 164 10.65 -11.55 -14.23
C GLY A 164 9.99 -10.31 -13.57
N PRO A 165 8.67 -10.33 -13.36
CA PRO A 165 7.94 -9.18 -12.81
C PRO A 165 8.07 -9.01 -11.29
N ALA A 166 8.45 -10.06 -10.55
CA ALA A 166 8.46 -10.08 -9.08
C ALA A 166 9.86 -10.23 -8.46
N GLY A 167 10.90 -10.38 -9.29
CA GLY A 167 12.21 -10.86 -8.85
C GLY A 167 12.23 -12.38 -8.67
N LEU A 168 13.42 -12.91 -8.38
CA LEU A 168 13.65 -14.32 -8.06
C LEU A 168 14.70 -14.43 -6.95
N GLU A 169 14.35 -15.02 -5.81
CA GLU A 169 15.34 -15.45 -4.82
C GLU A 169 15.98 -16.76 -5.31
N TYR A 170 17.19 -16.69 -5.86
CA TYR A 170 17.82 -17.82 -6.51
C TYR A 170 18.68 -18.67 -5.57
N LEU A 171 19.06 -18.18 -4.38
CA LEU A 171 19.80 -18.95 -3.40
C LEU A 171 19.37 -18.63 -1.96
N PHE A 172 19.04 -19.68 -1.21
CA PHE A 172 18.82 -19.62 0.23
C PHE A 172 19.99 -20.31 0.93
N GLY A 173 20.83 -19.54 1.61
CA GLY A 173 21.98 -20.02 2.35
C GLY A 173 21.66 -20.23 3.82
N VAL A 174 22.00 -21.41 4.36
CA VAL A 174 21.86 -21.68 5.79
C VAL A 174 23.15 -22.30 6.32
N VAL A 175 23.73 -21.69 7.35
CA VAL A 175 24.75 -22.34 8.19
C VAL A 175 24.09 -22.83 9.47
N GLU A 176 24.27 -24.11 9.76
CA GLU A 176 23.89 -24.76 11.01
C GLU A 176 25.13 -25.31 11.72
N ARG A 177 25.01 -25.62 13.01
CA ARG A 177 26.05 -26.35 13.75
C ARG A 177 25.70 -27.84 13.82
N VAL A 178 26.59 -28.67 13.27
CA VAL A 178 26.54 -30.14 13.37
C VAL A 178 27.80 -30.58 14.09
N ASP A 179 27.65 -31.26 15.23
CA ASP A 179 28.77 -31.69 16.09
C ASP A 179 29.74 -30.55 16.50
N GLY A 180 29.22 -29.32 16.58
CA GLY A 180 29.98 -28.12 16.93
C GLY A 180 30.59 -27.37 15.73
N GLU A 181 30.68 -28.03 14.58
CA GLU A 181 31.25 -27.47 13.34
C GLU A 181 30.18 -26.79 12.46
N PRO A 182 30.52 -25.69 11.77
CA PRO A 182 29.60 -25.00 10.87
C PRO A 182 29.44 -25.77 9.55
N THR A 183 28.22 -26.23 9.29
CA THR A 183 27.82 -26.91 8.05
C THR A 183 26.93 -25.98 7.22
N TYR A 184 27.32 -25.74 5.97
CA TYR A 184 26.57 -24.91 5.02
C TYR A 184 25.65 -25.75 4.16
N ARG A 185 24.42 -25.28 3.96
CA ARG A 185 23.44 -25.82 3.03
C ARG A 185 22.97 -24.71 2.08
N ALA A 186 22.94 -25.03 0.78
CA ALA A 186 22.44 -24.15 -0.27
C ALA A 186 21.15 -24.75 -0.85
N PHE A 187 20.09 -23.93 -0.93
CA PHE A 187 18.87 -24.26 -1.65
C PHE A 187 18.76 -23.34 -2.87
N TRP A 188 18.95 -23.91 -4.05
CA TRP A 188 18.94 -23.17 -5.32
C TRP A 188 17.54 -23.09 -5.91
N ALA A 189 17.27 -21.98 -6.60
CA ALA A 189 16.06 -21.78 -7.36
C ALA A 189 16.34 -21.11 -8.70
N HIS A 190 15.88 -21.72 -9.80
CA HIS A 190 16.13 -21.21 -11.15
C HIS A 190 14.85 -20.73 -11.85
N ASP A 191 13.70 -21.04 -11.27
CA ASP A 191 12.42 -20.51 -11.65
C ASP A 191 11.50 -20.33 -10.42
N THR A 192 10.28 -19.83 -10.66
CA THR A 192 9.29 -19.59 -9.59
C THR A 192 8.86 -20.86 -8.85
N ALA A 193 8.90 -22.04 -9.50
CA ALA A 193 8.53 -23.30 -8.86
C ALA A 193 9.67 -23.81 -7.96
N ASP A 194 10.91 -23.66 -8.39
CA ASP A 194 12.08 -23.94 -7.55
C ASP A 194 12.14 -22.97 -6.37
N GLU A 195 11.85 -21.67 -6.57
CA GLU A 195 11.85 -20.66 -5.51
C GLU A 195 10.85 -21.01 -4.42
N LYS A 196 9.63 -21.42 -4.82
CA LYS A 196 8.64 -21.96 -3.89
C LYS A 196 9.19 -23.16 -3.11
N SER A 197 9.82 -24.11 -3.80
CA SER A 197 10.33 -25.35 -3.20
C SER A 197 11.49 -25.07 -2.22
N ALA A 198 12.40 -24.16 -2.57
CA ALA A 198 13.50 -23.73 -1.73
C ALA A 198 12.99 -22.99 -0.48
N PHE A 199 12.02 -22.09 -0.64
CA PHE A 199 11.35 -21.43 0.48
C PHE A 199 10.69 -22.44 1.44
N GLU A 200 9.91 -23.39 0.91
CA GLU A 200 9.27 -24.43 1.70
C GLU A 200 10.31 -25.27 2.46
N ALA A 201 11.39 -25.68 1.80
CA ALA A 201 12.46 -26.47 2.40
C ALA A 201 13.17 -25.75 3.56
N VAL A 202 13.43 -24.44 3.44
CA VAL A 202 14.06 -23.65 4.50
C VAL A 202 13.13 -23.46 5.70
N ILE A 203 11.85 -23.18 5.47
CA ILE A 203 10.87 -23.08 6.56
C ILE A 203 10.70 -24.42 7.27
N ASP A 204 10.64 -25.52 6.53
CA ASP A 204 10.55 -26.87 7.09
C ASP A 204 11.79 -27.24 7.90
N LEU A 205 13.00 -26.84 7.43
CA LEU A 205 14.25 -26.98 8.18
C LEU A 205 14.19 -26.24 9.52
N ILE A 206 13.77 -24.96 9.51
CA ILE A 206 13.63 -24.16 10.73
C ILE A 206 12.63 -24.80 11.68
N GLY A 207 11.46 -25.23 11.17
CA GLY A 207 10.41 -25.86 11.96
C GLY A 207 10.86 -27.18 12.60
N ALA A 208 11.52 -28.05 11.84
CA ALA A 208 12.06 -29.31 12.34
C ALA A 208 13.12 -29.09 13.43
N ARG A 209 13.97 -28.08 13.27
CA ARG A 209 15.01 -27.78 14.26
C ARG A 209 14.46 -27.09 15.51
N LEU A 210 13.44 -26.23 15.37
CA LEU A 210 12.73 -25.62 16.49
C LEU A 210 12.02 -26.66 17.36
N ALA A 211 11.52 -27.74 16.75
CA ALA A 211 10.94 -28.87 17.49
C ALA A 211 11.97 -29.62 18.36
N GLN A 212 13.25 -29.64 17.95
CA GLN A 212 14.35 -30.26 18.68
C GLN A 212 15.01 -29.30 19.69
N HIS A 213 15.08 -28.02 19.33
CA HIS A 213 15.68 -26.94 20.10
C HIS A 213 14.67 -25.80 20.26
N PRO A 214 13.82 -25.81 21.30
CA PRO A 214 12.82 -24.77 21.50
C PRO A 214 13.42 -23.36 21.63
N ASP A 215 14.66 -23.27 22.10
CA ASP A 215 15.44 -22.04 22.26
C ASP A 215 16.26 -21.63 21.01
N LEU A 216 15.99 -22.27 19.86
CA LEU A 216 16.57 -21.94 18.55
C LEU A 216 16.38 -20.46 18.17
N HIS A 217 17.43 -19.83 17.65
CA HIS A 217 17.33 -18.59 16.90
C HIS A 217 17.83 -18.72 15.45
N VAL A 218 17.23 -17.96 14.55
CA VAL A 218 17.65 -17.78 13.16
C VAL A 218 18.19 -16.35 13.02
N TYR A 219 19.51 -16.20 12.95
CA TYR A 219 20.14 -14.90 12.80
C TYR A 219 20.20 -14.49 11.33
N HIS A 220 19.86 -13.24 11.07
CA HIS A 220 19.89 -12.63 9.74
C HIS A 220 20.33 -11.15 9.86
N TYR A 221 20.55 -10.47 8.72
CA TYR A 221 21.08 -9.11 8.72
C TYR A 221 20.10 -8.10 8.10
N ALA A 222 19.56 -7.23 8.95
CA ALA A 222 18.55 -6.25 8.57
C ALA A 222 17.22 -6.89 8.15
N ALA A 223 16.32 -6.11 7.58
CA ALA A 223 14.93 -6.52 7.39
C ALA A 223 14.66 -7.34 6.12
N TYR A 224 15.69 -7.62 5.29
CA TYR A 224 15.49 -8.19 3.97
C TYR A 224 14.93 -9.61 4.03
N GLU A 225 15.53 -10.51 4.80
CA GLU A 225 15.17 -11.93 4.83
C GLU A 225 13.77 -12.15 5.41
N PRO A 226 13.38 -11.53 6.55
CA PRO A 226 11.99 -11.62 7.01
C PRO A 226 11.00 -11.01 6.02
N ALA A 227 11.37 -9.95 5.30
CA ALA A 227 10.50 -9.35 4.27
C ALA A 227 10.35 -10.28 3.06
N ALA A 228 11.45 -10.91 2.61
CA ALA A 228 11.45 -11.91 1.55
C ALA A 228 10.58 -13.11 1.92
N PHE A 229 10.74 -13.69 3.13
CA PHE A 229 9.90 -14.79 3.60
C PHE A 229 8.41 -14.43 3.66
N LYS A 230 8.07 -13.23 4.14
CA LYS A 230 6.67 -12.75 4.16
C LYS A 230 6.10 -12.60 2.75
N ARG A 231 6.92 -12.08 1.81
CA ARG A 231 6.55 -11.92 0.39
C ARG A 231 6.37 -13.27 -0.29
N LEU A 232 7.30 -14.19 -0.12
CA LEU A 232 7.27 -15.56 -0.66
C LEU A 232 6.09 -16.36 -0.11
N MET A 233 5.84 -16.30 1.21
CA MET A 233 4.67 -16.91 1.84
C MET A 233 3.37 -16.40 1.23
N GLY A 234 3.21 -15.08 1.09
CA GLY A 234 1.99 -14.48 0.53
C GLY A 234 1.84 -14.73 -0.98
N GLY A 235 2.93 -14.64 -1.74
CA GLY A 235 2.92 -14.83 -3.20
C GLY A 235 2.71 -16.28 -3.62
N HIS A 236 3.33 -17.24 -2.91
CA HIS A 236 3.19 -18.67 -3.18
C HIS A 236 1.99 -19.30 -2.45
N GLY A 237 1.43 -18.63 -1.43
CA GLY A 237 0.30 -19.11 -0.65
C GLY A 237 0.61 -20.39 0.13
N THR A 238 1.84 -20.51 0.68
CA THR A 238 2.33 -21.73 1.35
C THR A 238 3.07 -21.41 2.65
N ARG A 239 3.15 -22.40 3.54
CA ARG A 239 3.81 -22.31 4.87
C ARG A 239 3.37 -21.13 5.73
N GLU A 240 2.10 -20.74 5.60
CA GLU A 240 1.54 -19.59 6.30
C GLU A 240 1.59 -19.78 7.82
N ARG A 241 1.22 -20.96 8.33
CA ARG A 241 1.16 -21.23 9.77
C ARG A 241 2.55 -21.36 10.38
N GLU A 242 3.45 -22.01 9.67
CA GLU A 242 4.83 -22.27 10.07
C GLU A 242 5.59 -20.94 10.21
N LEU A 243 5.53 -20.06 9.20
CA LEU A 243 6.17 -18.75 9.28
C LEU A 243 5.57 -17.88 10.40
N ASP A 244 4.25 -17.92 10.62
CA ASP A 244 3.64 -17.16 11.72
C ASP A 244 4.11 -17.65 13.09
N ARG A 245 4.28 -18.97 13.28
CA ARG A 245 4.84 -19.53 14.52
C ARG A 245 6.28 -19.07 14.73
N ILE A 246 7.10 -19.10 13.67
CA ILE A 246 8.50 -18.62 13.70
C ILE A 246 8.55 -17.13 14.10
N LEU A 247 7.73 -16.28 13.48
CA LEU A 247 7.70 -14.85 13.74
C LEU A 247 7.12 -14.51 15.12
N ARG A 248 6.04 -15.18 15.54
CA ARG A 248 5.40 -14.99 16.86
C ARG A 248 6.31 -15.46 17.99
N GLY A 249 6.99 -16.59 17.81
CA GLY A 249 8.00 -17.12 18.71
C GLY A 249 9.28 -16.29 18.78
N GLN A 250 9.40 -15.23 17.96
CA GLN A 250 10.58 -14.36 17.89
C GLN A 250 11.88 -15.13 17.57
N VAL A 251 11.75 -16.19 16.76
CA VAL A 251 12.87 -17.05 16.36
C VAL A 251 13.86 -16.29 15.47
N MET A 252 13.39 -15.39 14.62
CA MET A 252 14.25 -14.58 13.74
C MET A 252 14.86 -13.38 14.49
N VAL A 253 16.19 -13.25 14.45
CA VAL A 253 16.95 -12.22 15.16
C VAL A 253 17.71 -11.33 14.18
N ASP A 254 17.33 -10.06 14.13
CA ASP A 254 17.98 -9.02 13.31
C ASP A 254 19.25 -8.49 14.00
N LEU A 255 20.41 -8.97 13.56
CA LEU A 255 21.70 -8.53 14.10
C LEU A 255 22.03 -7.08 13.74
N HIS A 256 21.59 -6.57 12.59
CA HIS A 256 21.82 -5.18 12.19
C HIS A 256 21.12 -4.22 13.16
N ARG A 257 19.87 -4.51 13.57
CA ARG A 257 19.16 -3.71 14.59
C ARG A 257 19.90 -3.72 15.92
N ILE A 258 20.36 -4.89 16.38
CA ILE A 258 21.11 -5.03 17.63
C ILE A 258 22.40 -4.21 17.58
N VAL A 259 23.16 -4.28 16.48
CA VAL A 259 24.38 -3.50 16.29
C VAL A 259 24.08 -2.01 16.32
N LYS A 260 23.12 -1.53 15.51
CA LYS A 260 22.82 -0.09 15.43
C LYS A 260 22.36 0.52 16.75
N GLN A 261 21.62 -0.23 17.55
CA GLN A 261 21.12 0.22 18.85
C GLN A 261 22.12 0.03 19.98
N GLY A 262 23.05 -0.93 19.85
CA GLY A 262 23.98 -1.30 20.92
C GLY A 262 25.40 -0.73 20.75
N VAL A 263 25.82 -0.41 19.53
CA VAL A 263 27.21 -0.09 19.21
C VAL A 263 27.34 1.01 18.16
N ARG A 264 28.19 1.99 18.45
CA ARG A 264 28.72 2.94 17.46
C ARG A 264 30.06 2.46 16.94
N VAL A 265 30.28 2.43 15.62
CA VAL A 265 31.54 1.94 15.03
C VAL A 265 32.23 3.03 14.20
N SER A 266 33.57 2.97 14.11
CA SER A 266 34.38 3.92 13.33
C SER A 266 34.35 3.69 11.81
N GLN A 267 33.60 2.70 11.35
CA GLN A 267 33.45 2.37 9.93
C GLN A 267 32.49 3.34 9.22
N GLU A 268 32.62 3.45 7.90
CA GLU A 268 31.82 4.36 7.07
C GLU A 268 30.39 3.85 6.81
N SER A 269 30.09 2.59 7.14
CA SER A 269 28.73 2.05 7.10
C SER A 269 28.55 0.87 8.06
N TYR A 270 27.29 0.52 8.30
CA TYR A 270 26.87 -0.67 9.01
C TYR A 270 26.51 -1.80 8.03
N SER A 271 27.26 -1.96 6.94
CA SER A 271 27.13 -3.19 6.14
C SER A 271 27.89 -4.32 6.84
N LEU A 272 27.41 -5.56 6.69
CA LEU A 272 28.06 -6.73 7.26
C LEU A 272 29.56 -6.76 6.93
N LYS A 273 29.90 -6.62 5.64
CA LYS A 273 31.28 -6.55 5.13
C LYS A 273 32.16 -5.49 5.81
N MET A 274 31.62 -4.31 6.12
CA MET A 274 32.39 -3.25 6.79
C MET A 274 32.65 -3.57 8.26
N LEU A 275 31.73 -4.27 8.92
CA LEU A 275 31.86 -4.66 10.33
C LEU A 275 32.85 -5.82 10.53
N GLU A 276 33.11 -6.63 9.50
CA GLU A 276 33.98 -7.81 9.59
C GLU A 276 35.35 -7.51 10.20
N ALA A 277 35.90 -6.33 9.91
CA ALA A 277 37.20 -5.92 10.43
C ALA A 277 37.24 -5.83 11.98
N LEU A 278 36.10 -5.86 12.67
CA LEU A 278 36.00 -5.89 14.13
C LEU A 278 36.12 -7.30 14.73
N TYR A 279 35.87 -8.36 13.95
CA TYR A 279 35.71 -9.72 14.49
C TYR A 279 36.31 -10.83 13.62
N ARG A 280 36.76 -10.54 12.41
CA ARG A 280 37.37 -11.54 11.52
C ARG A 280 38.40 -10.91 10.55
N PRO A 281 39.31 -11.73 10.00
CA PRO A 281 40.18 -11.30 8.90
C PRO A 281 39.40 -10.96 7.62
N PRO A 282 40.00 -10.20 6.68
CA PRO A 282 39.40 -9.89 5.39
C PRO A 282 39.04 -11.14 4.57
N ARG A 283 37.96 -11.05 3.77
CA ARG A 283 37.49 -12.12 2.88
C ARG A 283 38.51 -12.46 1.79
N THR A 284 38.45 -13.70 1.30
CA THR A 284 39.23 -14.20 0.16
C THR A 284 38.37 -14.55 -1.07
N THR A 285 37.06 -14.29 -1.02
CA THR A 285 36.11 -14.63 -2.09
C THR A 285 36.22 -13.67 -3.29
N ALA A 286 35.96 -14.17 -4.51
CA ALA A 286 36.10 -13.42 -5.75
C ALA A 286 34.94 -12.43 -6.04
N VAL A 287 33.74 -12.70 -5.49
CA VAL A 287 32.54 -11.88 -5.72
C VAL A 287 32.55 -10.63 -4.83
N ALA A 288 32.44 -9.45 -5.44
CA ALA A 288 32.59 -8.16 -4.78
C ALA A 288 31.28 -7.56 -4.20
N GLY A 289 30.37 -8.40 -3.66
CA GLY A 289 29.10 -7.98 -3.04
C GLY A 289 27.85 -8.44 -3.81
N GLY A 290 26.65 -8.14 -3.29
CA GLY A 290 25.38 -8.67 -3.82
C GLY A 290 25.04 -8.35 -5.29
N MET A 291 25.45 -7.21 -5.85
CA MET A 291 25.28 -7.02 -7.31
C MET A 291 26.23 -7.89 -8.14
N GLY A 292 27.36 -8.28 -7.57
CA GLY A 292 28.28 -9.22 -8.19
C GLY A 292 27.70 -10.63 -8.27
N SER A 293 26.92 -11.06 -7.26
CA SER A 293 26.23 -12.36 -7.30
C SER A 293 25.14 -12.39 -8.38
N VAL A 294 24.37 -11.30 -8.54
CA VAL A 294 23.38 -11.18 -9.63
C VAL A 294 24.03 -11.26 -11.01
N VAL A 295 25.14 -10.53 -11.24
CA VAL A 295 25.85 -10.57 -12.54
C VAL A 295 26.44 -11.96 -12.81
N ALA A 296 27.01 -12.62 -11.78
CA ALA A 296 27.49 -13.99 -11.90
C ALA A 296 26.36 -14.98 -12.22
N TYR A 297 25.18 -14.78 -11.63
CA TYR A 297 24.00 -15.61 -11.85
C TYR A 297 23.45 -15.46 -13.27
N GLU A 298 23.28 -14.23 -13.76
CA GLU A 298 22.85 -13.97 -15.14
C GLU A 298 23.87 -14.52 -16.15
N SER A 299 25.17 -14.36 -15.88
CA SER A 299 26.22 -14.95 -16.71
C SER A 299 26.18 -16.49 -16.69
N TRP A 300 25.80 -17.12 -15.57
CA TRP A 300 25.53 -18.56 -15.53
C TRP A 300 24.32 -18.95 -16.38
N ARG A 301 23.23 -18.19 -16.34
CA ARG A 301 22.04 -18.47 -17.16
C ARG A 301 22.34 -18.44 -18.66
N GLU A 302 23.27 -17.59 -19.08
CA GLU A 302 23.73 -17.52 -20.47
C GLU A 302 24.72 -18.63 -20.85
N SER A 303 25.67 -18.96 -19.95
CA SER A 303 26.81 -19.84 -20.25
C SER A 303 26.63 -21.31 -19.84
N GLY A 304 25.84 -21.57 -18.80
CA GLY A 304 25.72 -22.86 -18.12
C GLY A 304 26.94 -23.30 -17.29
N GLU A 305 27.94 -22.43 -17.07
CA GLU A 305 29.18 -22.82 -16.37
C GLU A 305 28.99 -22.98 -14.86
N ALA A 306 29.11 -24.21 -14.35
CA ALA A 306 28.90 -24.55 -12.94
C ALA A 306 29.77 -23.75 -11.95
N GLN A 307 30.99 -23.36 -12.34
CA GLN A 307 31.90 -22.56 -11.52
C GLN A 307 31.27 -21.26 -11.02
N ARG A 308 30.38 -20.64 -11.82
CA ARG A 308 29.70 -19.40 -11.42
C ARG A 308 28.74 -19.61 -10.26
N LEU A 309 28.05 -20.75 -10.21
CA LEU A 309 27.21 -21.12 -9.07
C LEU A 309 28.06 -21.41 -7.83
N ASP A 310 29.21 -22.06 -7.99
CA ASP A 310 30.16 -22.31 -6.89
C ASP A 310 30.68 -21.00 -6.28
N GLU A 311 30.98 -20.00 -7.11
CA GLU A 311 31.42 -18.67 -6.67
C GLU A 311 30.33 -17.93 -5.87
N ILE A 312 29.07 -18.00 -6.31
CA ILE A 312 27.92 -17.43 -5.60
C ILE A 312 27.69 -18.16 -4.28
N ALA A 313 27.70 -19.51 -4.27
CA ALA A 313 27.55 -20.30 -3.05
C ALA A 313 28.67 -20.02 -2.05
N ALA A 314 29.92 -19.86 -2.52
CA ALA A 314 31.05 -19.51 -1.66
C ALA A 314 30.90 -18.12 -1.04
N TYR A 315 30.40 -17.14 -1.80
CA TYR A 315 30.09 -15.80 -1.32
C TYR A 315 29.01 -15.81 -0.24
N ASN A 316 27.85 -16.43 -0.52
CA ASN A 316 26.72 -16.51 0.41
C ASN A 316 27.06 -17.34 1.66
N ARG A 317 27.84 -18.41 1.53
CA ARG A 317 28.38 -19.17 2.67
C ARG A 317 29.22 -18.28 3.58
N ASP A 318 30.07 -17.43 3.00
CA ASP A 318 30.93 -16.52 3.77
C ASP A 318 30.11 -15.46 4.52
N ASP A 319 29.01 -14.98 3.94
CA ASP A 319 28.04 -14.10 4.60
C ASP A 319 27.36 -14.79 5.80
N CYS A 320 26.86 -16.01 5.62
CA CYS A 320 26.30 -16.82 6.72
C CYS A 320 27.31 -17.04 7.86
N LEU A 321 28.57 -17.35 7.54
CA LEU A 321 29.64 -17.51 8.53
C LEU A 321 29.98 -16.18 9.21
N SER A 322 29.91 -15.07 8.47
CA SER A 322 30.12 -13.73 9.02
C SER A 322 29.05 -13.37 10.05
N LEU A 323 27.79 -13.76 9.82
CA LEU A 323 26.71 -13.59 10.80
C LEU A 323 26.99 -14.33 12.11
N ALA A 324 27.54 -15.56 12.02
CA ALA A 324 27.97 -16.30 13.20
C ALA A 324 29.11 -15.59 13.95
N GLY A 325 30.08 -15.03 13.21
CA GLY A 325 31.16 -14.21 13.76
C GLY A 325 30.64 -12.96 14.47
N LEU A 326 29.74 -12.22 13.82
CA LEU A 326 29.12 -11.01 14.37
C LEU A 326 28.32 -11.31 15.63
N ARG A 327 27.52 -12.38 15.63
CA ARG A 327 26.74 -12.81 16.81
C ARG A 327 27.67 -13.10 17.99
N ASN A 328 28.76 -13.84 17.77
CA ASN A 328 29.76 -14.11 18.82
C ASN A 328 30.40 -12.82 19.34
N TRP A 329 30.79 -11.91 18.43
CA TRP A 329 31.39 -10.64 18.81
C TRP A 329 30.43 -9.77 19.64
N LEU A 330 29.15 -9.74 19.29
CA LEU A 330 28.12 -9.03 20.05
C LEU A 330 27.90 -9.63 21.45
N GLU A 331 28.02 -10.95 21.60
CA GLU A 331 27.99 -11.60 22.92
C GLU A 331 29.17 -11.15 23.79
N ASP A 332 30.36 -10.99 23.22
CA ASP A 332 31.51 -10.45 23.96
C ASP A 332 31.31 -8.98 24.34
N ARG A 333 30.75 -8.15 23.44
CA ARG A 333 30.40 -6.75 23.73
C ARG A 333 29.33 -6.63 24.81
N ARG A 334 28.38 -7.56 24.83
CA ARG A 334 27.35 -7.65 25.86
C ARG A 334 27.98 -7.96 27.23
N ARG A 335 28.87 -8.95 27.32
CA ARG A 335 29.61 -9.26 28.56
C ARG A 335 30.46 -8.08 29.04
N GLU A 336 31.09 -7.38 28.10
CA GLU A 336 31.86 -6.16 28.36
C GLU A 336 30.98 -5.07 28.99
N LEU A 337 29.75 -4.89 28.48
CA LEU A 337 28.80 -3.92 29.02
C LEU A 337 28.26 -4.34 30.40
N GLU A 338 27.97 -5.63 30.61
CA GLU A 338 27.56 -6.18 31.91
C GLU A 338 28.64 -5.94 32.98
N ALA A 339 29.91 -6.16 32.63
CA ALA A 339 31.06 -5.94 33.53
C ALA A 339 31.23 -4.46 33.94
N ARG A 340 30.70 -3.50 33.15
CA ARG A 340 30.72 -2.06 33.46
C ARG A 340 29.63 -1.63 34.45
N GLY A 341 28.83 -2.56 34.99
CA GLY A 341 27.92 -2.31 36.13
C GLY A 341 26.43 -2.25 35.79
N GLY A 342 26.01 -2.78 34.64
CA GLY A 342 24.59 -2.84 34.25
C GLY A 342 24.10 -4.28 34.05
N GLY A 343 23.09 -4.71 34.80
CA GLY A 343 22.39 -5.96 34.49
C GLY A 343 21.66 -5.83 33.16
N LEU A 344 22.04 -6.62 32.16
CA LEU A 344 21.32 -6.71 30.89
C LEU A 344 20.42 -7.95 30.96
N PRO A 345 19.10 -7.86 31.22
CA PRO A 345 18.25 -9.03 31.09
C PRO A 345 18.24 -9.50 29.62
N ARG A 346 18.17 -10.82 29.41
CA ARG A 346 17.93 -11.40 28.07
C ARG A 346 16.44 -11.32 27.73
N PRO A 347 16.06 -11.32 26.44
CA PRO A 347 14.66 -11.41 26.06
C PRO A 347 14.06 -12.72 26.58
N ALA A 348 12.83 -12.65 27.09
CA ALA A 348 12.05 -13.83 27.41
C ALA A 348 11.66 -14.55 26.11
N GLN A 349 11.63 -15.89 26.14
CA GLN A 349 11.13 -16.69 25.04
C GLN A 349 9.65 -16.38 24.83
N ALA A 350 9.27 -16.01 23.61
CA ALA A 350 7.88 -15.74 23.28
C ALA A 350 7.13 -17.05 23.05
N ASP A 351 5.86 -17.11 23.48
CA ASP A 351 4.98 -18.25 23.20
C ASP A 351 4.64 -18.26 21.68
N PRO A 352 5.10 -19.28 20.92
CA PRO A 352 4.82 -19.37 19.49
C PRO A 352 3.39 -19.84 19.21
N ALA A 353 2.65 -20.35 20.21
CA ALA A 353 1.35 -20.96 20.01
C ALA A 353 0.23 -19.90 19.86
N PRO A 354 -0.56 -19.94 18.77
CA PRO A 354 -1.85 -19.27 18.75
C PRO A 354 -2.84 -20.00 19.68
N PRO A 355 -3.96 -19.36 20.08
CA PRO A 355 -5.03 -20.04 20.82
C PRO A 355 -5.50 -21.31 20.10
N GLU A 356 -5.77 -22.40 20.82
CA GLU A 356 -6.12 -23.72 20.24
C GLU A 356 -7.24 -23.66 19.20
N ALA A 357 -8.31 -22.91 19.50
CA ALA A 357 -9.43 -22.74 18.58
C ALA A 357 -9.02 -22.05 17.27
N GLN A 358 -8.08 -21.10 17.34
CA GLN A 358 -7.53 -20.44 16.16
C GLN A 358 -6.66 -21.43 15.35
N ASP A 359 -5.79 -22.20 16.00
CA ASP A 359 -4.94 -23.18 15.31
C ASP A 359 -5.76 -24.25 14.58
N ALA A 360 -6.82 -24.75 15.22
CA ALA A 360 -7.73 -25.74 14.62
C ALA A 360 -8.48 -25.20 13.39
N ALA A 361 -8.99 -23.95 13.48
CA ALA A 361 -9.66 -23.31 12.36
C ALA A 361 -8.71 -23.03 11.18
N GLU A 362 -7.47 -22.66 11.46
CA GLU A 362 -6.43 -22.47 10.45
C GLU A 362 -6.03 -23.79 9.78
N ALA A 363 -5.88 -24.87 10.56
CA ALA A 363 -5.60 -26.20 10.01
C ALA A 363 -6.73 -26.70 9.09
N ALA A 364 -7.99 -26.48 9.46
CA ALA A 364 -9.13 -26.86 8.64
C ALA A 364 -9.19 -26.08 7.32
N ALA A 365 -8.86 -24.78 7.35
CA ALA A 365 -8.76 -23.96 6.15
C ALA A 365 -7.65 -24.46 5.22
N ASP A 366 -6.45 -24.75 5.74
CA ASP A 366 -5.32 -25.23 4.93
C ASP A 366 -5.62 -26.60 4.30
N ALA A 367 -6.28 -27.50 5.04
CA ALA A 367 -6.74 -28.79 4.51
C ALA A 367 -7.77 -28.62 3.38
N LEU A 368 -8.65 -27.62 3.48
CA LEU A 368 -9.59 -27.28 2.42
C LEU A 368 -8.87 -26.73 1.18
N VAL A 369 -7.87 -25.85 1.37
CA VAL A 369 -7.05 -25.33 0.26
C VAL A 369 -6.34 -26.46 -0.47
N SER A 370 -5.62 -27.33 0.26
CA SER A 370 -4.91 -28.46 -0.35
C SER A 370 -5.85 -29.25 -1.24
N ARG A 371 -6.97 -29.73 -0.70
CA ARG A 371 -7.96 -30.52 -1.46
C ARG A 371 -8.51 -29.80 -2.68
N LEU A 372 -8.71 -28.48 -2.62
CA LEU A 372 -9.16 -27.67 -3.76
C LEU A 372 -8.09 -27.57 -4.85
N THR A 373 -6.81 -27.58 -4.48
CA THR A 373 -5.70 -27.35 -5.39
C THR A 373 -4.92 -28.60 -5.81
N ASP A 374 -5.09 -29.74 -5.13
CA ASP A 374 -4.30 -30.96 -5.34
C ASP A 374 -4.34 -31.48 -6.78
N SER A 375 -5.47 -31.31 -7.48
CA SER A 375 -5.67 -31.73 -8.87
C SER A 375 -5.45 -30.62 -9.91
N VAL A 376 -5.03 -29.43 -9.48
CA VAL A 376 -4.81 -28.27 -10.35
C VAL A 376 -3.34 -28.19 -10.75
N PRO A 377 -3.01 -28.13 -12.05
CA PRO A 377 -1.64 -27.90 -12.51
C PRO A 377 -0.98 -26.66 -11.86
N PRO A 378 0.30 -26.73 -11.47
CA PRO A 378 0.97 -25.64 -10.78
C PRO A 378 1.17 -24.41 -11.67
N ARG A 379 1.42 -24.60 -12.98
CA ARG A 379 1.59 -23.49 -13.93
C ARG A 379 0.24 -23.00 -14.44
N PHE A 380 0.04 -21.67 -14.45
CA PHE A 380 -1.19 -21.05 -14.94
C PHE A 380 -1.53 -21.44 -16.40
N ALA A 381 -0.53 -21.51 -17.28
CA ALA A 381 -0.71 -21.85 -18.69
C ALA A 381 -1.27 -23.26 -18.93
N ASP A 382 -1.08 -24.16 -17.96
CA ASP A 382 -1.50 -25.56 -18.04
C ASP A 382 -2.91 -25.79 -17.44
N ARG A 383 -3.56 -24.75 -16.89
CA ARG A 383 -4.87 -24.85 -16.22
C ARG A 383 -6.02 -24.61 -17.19
N SER A 384 -7.06 -25.45 -17.12
CA SER A 384 -8.35 -25.12 -17.72
C SER A 384 -9.01 -23.92 -16.99
N PRO A 385 -9.99 -23.23 -17.60
CA PRO A 385 -10.75 -22.18 -16.91
C PRO A 385 -11.40 -22.64 -15.60
N GLU A 386 -11.87 -23.90 -15.54
CA GLU A 386 -12.45 -24.51 -14.34
C GLU A 386 -11.39 -24.73 -13.27
N GLN A 387 -10.23 -25.29 -13.65
CA GLN A 387 -9.10 -25.48 -12.75
C GLN A 387 -8.57 -24.15 -12.22
N GLN A 388 -8.50 -23.12 -13.06
CA GLN A 388 -8.08 -21.78 -12.62
C GLN A 388 -9.06 -21.18 -11.62
N ALA A 389 -10.36 -21.30 -11.85
CA ALA A 389 -11.37 -20.81 -10.91
C ALA A 389 -11.39 -21.61 -9.59
N GLN A 390 -11.16 -22.93 -9.66
CA GLN A 390 -11.04 -23.78 -8.47
C GLN A 390 -9.76 -23.46 -7.68
N TRP A 391 -8.64 -23.24 -8.37
CA TRP A 391 -7.40 -22.79 -7.75
C TRP A 391 -7.59 -21.44 -7.07
N LEU A 392 -8.23 -20.49 -7.75
CA LEU A 392 -8.52 -19.17 -7.20
C LEU A 392 -9.39 -19.27 -5.95
N LEU A 393 -10.46 -20.10 -5.97
CA LEU A 393 -11.27 -20.37 -4.78
C LEU A 393 -10.42 -20.91 -3.62
N GLY A 394 -9.50 -21.84 -3.88
CA GLY A 394 -8.53 -22.30 -2.89
C GLY A 394 -7.73 -21.15 -2.29
N GLN A 395 -7.22 -20.24 -3.13
CA GLN A 395 -6.50 -19.06 -2.62
C GLN A 395 -7.40 -18.09 -1.84
N LEU A 396 -8.69 -17.96 -2.19
CA LEU A 396 -9.60 -17.08 -1.47
C LEU A 396 -9.97 -17.59 -0.06
N VAL A 397 -9.88 -18.89 0.21
CA VAL A 397 -10.18 -19.47 1.55
C VAL A 397 -9.30 -18.87 2.65
N THR A 398 -8.02 -18.59 2.35
CA THR A 398 -7.06 -18.03 3.32
C THR A 398 -6.81 -16.53 3.12
N TRP A 399 -7.49 -15.89 2.15
CA TRP A 399 -7.25 -14.49 1.77
C TRP A 399 -7.39 -13.51 2.95
N HIS A 400 -8.49 -13.56 3.70
CA HIS A 400 -8.67 -12.65 4.83
C HIS A 400 -7.66 -12.88 5.96
N ARG A 401 -7.21 -14.14 6.14
CA ARG A 401 -6.14 -14.45 7.09
C ARG A 401 -4.84 -13.81 6.64
N ARG A 402 -4.47 -13.94 5.36
CA ARG A 402 -3.29 -13.28 4.78
C ARG A 402 -3.36 -11.76 4.93
N GLU A 403 -4.49 -11.14 4.63
CA GLU A 403 -4.68 -9.69 4.79
C GLU A 403 -4.48 -9.20 6.23
N ALA A 404 -4.90 -9.99 7.23
CA ALA A 404 -4.77 -9.64 8.63
C ALA A 404 -3.33 -9.74 9.17
N LYS A 405 -2.48 -10.58 8.56
CA LYS A 405 -1.12 -10.86 9.06
C LYS A 405 -0.20 -9.64 9.10
N PRO A 406 -0.08 -8.81 8.03
CA PRO A 406 0.74 -7.60 8.07
C PRO A 406 0.36 -6.64 9.18
N GLU A 407 -0.95 -6.49 9.46
CA GLU A 407 -1.43 -5.67 10.57
C GLU A 407 -1.01 -6.24 11.92
N TRP A 408 -1.15 -7.55 12.12
CA TRP A 408 -0.66 -8.22 13.33
C TRP A 408 0.85 -8.11 13.49
N TRP A 409 1.63 -8.35 12.44
CA TRP A 409 3.09 -8.22 12.49
C TRP A 409 3.50 -6.78 12.80
N ALA A 410 2.86 -5.79 12.18
CA ALA A 410 3.12 -4.38 12.46
C ALA A 410 2.72 -4.00 13.89
N TYR A 411 1.58 -4.49 14.38
CA TYR A 411 1.12 -4.31 15.75
C TYR A 411 2.16 -4.82 16.76
N PHE A 412 2.59 -6.09 16.63
CA PHE A 412 3.58 -6.66 17.54
C PHE A 412 4.97 -6.02 17.40
N ASN A 413 5.36 -5.61 16.18
CA ASN A 413 6.61 -4.87 15.98
C ASN A 413 6.59 -3.51 16.68
N ARG A 414 5.51 -2.73 16.52
CA ARG A 414 5.35 -1.40 17.14
C ARG A 414 5.44 -1.42 18.65
N ARG A 415 4.93 -2.48 19.28
CA ARG A 415 5.08 -2.70 20.72
C ARG A 415 6.54 -2.84 21.18
N ARG A 416 7.47 -3.12 20.25
CA ARG A 416 8.91 -3.25 20.51
C ARG A 416 9.71 -2.00 20.10
N LEU A 417 9.09 -1.04 19.42
CA LEU A 417 9.76 0.17 18.97
C LEU A 417 10.01 1.14 20.14
N SER A 418 11.05 1.96 20.03
CA SER A 418 11.28 3.11 20.92
C SER A 418 10.29 4.24 20.68
N VAL A 419 10.22 5.19 21.62
CA VAL A 419 9.41 6.41 21.42
C VAL A 419 9.92 7.15 20.18
N ASP A 420 11.24 7.21 19.98
CA ASP A 420 11.87 7.81 18.79
C ASP A 420 11.59 7.00 17.51
N GLU A 421 11.66 5.67 17.56
CA GLU A 421 11.31 4.81 16.42
C GLU A 421 9.80 4.92 16.08
N LEU A 422 8.94 5.07 17.09
CA LEU A 422 7.49 5.32 16.91
C LEU A 422 7.20 6.74 16.45
N PHE A 423 8.06 7.70 16.77
CA PHE A 423 7.97 9.06 16.25
C PHE A 423 8.13 9.07 14.71
N ASP A 424 9.03 8.23 14.21
CA ASP A 424 9.24 8.03 12.77
C ASP A 424 8.20 7.09 12.11
N ASP A 425 7.35 6.39 12.89
CA ASP A 425 6.29 5.51 12.37
C ASP A 425 5.01 6.30 12.05
N THR A 426 4.69 6.38 10.76
CA THR A 426 3.54 7.14 10.25
C THR A 426 2.16 6.60 10.66
N GLU A 427 2.07 5.47 11.35
CA GLU A 427 0.80 4.94 11.88
C GLU A 427 0.62 5.21 13.38
N ALA A 428 1.66 5.70 14.08
CA ALA A 428 1.65 5.91 15.52
C ALA A 428 1.65 7.39 15.88
N ILE A 429 1.24 7.71 17.12
CA ILE A 429 1.54 9.01 17.76
C ILE A 429 2.46 8.72 18.94
N ALA A 430 3.58 9.42 19.03
CA ALA A 430 4.60 9.21 20.06
C ALA A 430 4.74 10.43 20.97
N GLY A 431 5.27 10.23 22.17
CA GLY A 431 5.61 11.33 23.08
C GLY A 431 4.42 12.09 23.67
N LEU A 432 3.28 11.42 23.88
CA LEU A 432 2.09 12.04 24.47
C LEU A 432 2.33 12.54 25.89
N ALA A 433 2.00 13.82 26.11
CA ALA A 433 1.95 14.45 27.41
C ALA A 433 0.51 14.67 27.85
N TYR A 434 0.09 14.05 28.96
CA TYR A 434 -1.24 14.21 29.52
C TYR A 434 -1.46 15.62 30.09
N GLU A 435 -2.60 16.26 29.78
CA GLU A 435 -2.94 17.61 30.25
C GLU A 435 -4.08 17.66 31.27
N GLY A 436 -5.04 16.73 31.22
CA GLY A 436 -6.17 16.70 32.14
C GLY A 436 -7.48 16.22 31.54
N VAL A 437 -8.57 16.31 32.32
CA VAL A 437 -9.94 16.00 31.87
C VAL A 437 -10.58 17.25 31.27
N VAL A 438 -11.14 17.13 30.08
CA VAL A 438 -11.73 18.25 29.32
C VAL A 438 -13.23 18.07 29.04
N GLY A 439 -13.81 16.94 29.47
CA GLY A 439 -15.24 16.70 29.34
C GLY A 439 -15.69 15.34 29.87
N LYS A 440 -16.99 15.09 29.79
CA LYS A 440 -17.64 13.83 30.15
C LYS A 440 -18.61 13.42 29.05
N CYS A 441 -18.63 12.13 28.72
CA CYS A 441 -19.53 11.54 27.73
C CYS A 441 -20.16 10.29 28.33
N ALA A 442 -21.46 10.35 28.68
CA ALA A 442 -22.16 9.30 29.41
C ALA A 442 -21.37 8.87 30.68
N GLN A 443 -20.99 7.59 30.77
CA GLN A 443 -20.20 7.02 31.88
C GLN A 443 -18.68 7.10 31.66
N SER A 444 -18.21 7.87 30.67
CA SER A 444 -16.80 8.02 30.30
C SER A 444 -16.29 9.45 30.52
N LEU A 445 -15.00 9.58 30.77
CA LEU A 445 -14.28 10.86 30.83
C LEU A 445 -13.53 11.11 29.52
N VAL A 446 -13.41 12.37 29.14
CA VAL A 446 -12.63 12.79 27.97
C VAL A 446 -11.34 13.44 28.47
N HIS A 447 -10.21 12.80 28.14
CA HIS A 447 -8.86 13.18 28.59
C HIS A 447 -8.09 13.82 27.43
N ARG A 448 -7.39 14.93 27.68
CA ARG A 448 -6.57 15.63 26.69
C ARG A 448 -5.08 15.28 26.84
N TYR A 449 -4.42 15.16 25.70
CA TYR A 449 -2.99 14.96 25.58
C TYR A 449 -2.41 15.87 24.50
N ARG A 450 -1.11 16.14 24.61
CA ARG A 450 -0.32 16.90 23.64
C ARG A 450 0.73 16.01 22.98
N PHE A 451 0.96 16.18 21.69
CA PHE A 451 2.02 15.54 20.90
C PHE A 451 2.73 16.58 20.02
N ASP A 452 3.80 16.18 19.33
CA ASP A 452 4.53 17.06 18.41
C ASP A 452 3.72 17.29 17.10
N PRO A 453 3.34 18.54 16.76
CA PRO A 453 2.63 18.84 15.51
C PRO A 453 3.37 18.46 14.22
N GLY A 454 4.69 18.26 14.30
CA GLY A 454 5.55 17.84 13.18
C GLY A 454 5.58 16.34 12.93
N GLN A 455 5.03 15.51 13.82
CA GLN A 455 4.94 14.06 13.61
C GLN A 455 3.89 13.71 12.54
N GLU A 456 4.26 12.91 11.54
CA GLU A 456 3.29 12.33 10.61
C GLU A 456 2.60 11.12 11.26
N HIS A 457 1.27 11.06 11.23
CA HIS A 457 0.50 9.90 11.72
C HIS A 457 -0.80 9.66 10.93
N ARG A 458 -1.40 8.48 11.08
CA ARG A 458 -2.70 8.11 10.46
C ARG A 458 -3.87 7.93 11.42
N ILE A 459 -3.62 7.98 12.73
CA ILE A 459 -4.68 7.94 13.75
C ILE A 459 -5.63 9.13 13.53
N GLY A 460 -6.93 8.85 13.43
CA GLY A 460 -8.01 9.81 13.22
C GLY A 460 -9.08 9.79 14.31
N GLU A 461 -10.06 10.69 14.21
CA GLU A 461 -11.23 10.70 15.09
C GLU A 461 -12.11 9.46 14.87
N GLY A 462 -12.62 8.88 15.95
CA GLY A 462 -13.36 7.62 15.96
C GLY A 462 -12.48 6.38 16.18
N ASP A 463 -11.17 6.49 15.92
CA ASP A 463 -10.24 5.37 16.10
C ASP A 463 -10.14 4.94 17.57
N LYS A 464 -9.81 3.67 17.77
CA LYS A 464 -9.62 3.05 19.08
C LYS A 464 -8.19 2.51 19.20
N PRO A 465 -7.19 3.40 19.33
CA PRO A 465 -5.79 2.98 19.40
C PRO A 465 -5.51 2.21 20.70
N ASP A 466 -4.44 1.42 20.65
CA ASP A 466 -3.87 0.74 21.80
C ASP A 466 -2.64 1.49 22.33
N ASP A 467 -2.35 1.31 23.61
CA ASP A 467 -1.09 1.69 24.22
C ASP A 467 -0.05 0.59 23.93
N PRO A 468 1.07 0.88 23.24
CA PRO A 468 2.05 -0.14 22.88
C PRO A 468 2.72 -0.80 24.09
N VAL A 469 2.80 -0.10 25.23
CA VAL A 469 3.42 -0.60 26.46
C VAL A 469 2.53 -1.64 27.13
N THR A 470 1.26 -1.31 27.34
CA THR A 470 0.31 -2.22 28.02
C THR A 470 -0.35 -3.22 27.08
N GLY A 471 -0.41 -2.94 25.77
CA GLY A 471 -1.17 -3.71 24.79
C GLY A 471 -2.69 -3.63 24.99
N LYS A 472 -3.17 -2.66 25.77
CA LYS A 472 -4.59 -2.45 26.07
C LYS A 472 -5.13 -1.23 25.31
N PRO A 473 -6.45 -1.14 25.07
CA PRO A 473 -7.07 0.02 24.46
C PRO A 473 -6.77 1.32 25.25
N ALA A 474 -6.24 2.32 24.56
CA ALA A 474 -5.93 3.63 25.14
C ALA A 474 -7.18 4.52 25.31
N GLY A 475 -8.25 4.23 24.56
CA GLY A 475 -9.51 4.96 24.54
C GLY A 475 -10.04 5.13 23.12
N THR A 476 -11.13 5.88 22.94
CA THR A 476 -11.60 6.30 21.61
C THR A 476 -11.18 7.74 21.33
N VAL A 477 -10.58 8.01 20.18
CA VAL A 477 -10.23 9.37 19.75
C VAL A 477 -11.52 10.15 19.49
N MET A 478 -11.79 11.18 20.28
CA MET A 478 -12.99 12.02 20.14
C MET A 478 -12.70 13.33 19.42
N PHE A 479 -11.44 13.76 19.42
CA PHE A 479 -11.00 15.01 18.83
C PHE A 479 -9.51 14.94 18.53
N LEU A 480 -9.11 15.50 17.39
CA LEU A 480 -7.73 15.56 16.96
C LEU A 480 -7.43 16.90 16.25
N ASP A 481 -6.39 17.61 16.70
CA ASP A 481 -5.90 18.85 16.09
C ASP A 481 -4.40 18.71 15.80
N ASN A 482 -4.07 18.31 14.57
CA ASN A 482 -2.69 18.11 14.13
C ASN A 482 -1.88 19.41 14.09
N ALA A 483 -2.54 20.54 13.82
CA ALA A 483 -1.83 21.82 13.74
C ALA A 483 -1.35 22.29 15.11
N ARG A 484 -2.12 21.97 16.17
CA ARG A 484 -1.76 22.29 17.56
C ARG A 484 -1.14 21.12 18.34
N GLY A 485 -1.10 19.93 17.76
CA GLY A 485 -0.61 18.73 18.41
C GLY A 485 -1.48 18.30 19.60
N LEU A 486 -2.81 18.31 19.46
CA LEU A 486 -3.74 17.94 20.53
C LEU A 486 -4.58 16.71 20.17
N VAL A 487 -4.78 15.81 21.13
CA VAL A 487 -5.69 14.67 20.99
C VAL A 487 -6.52 14.48 22.25
N ASN A 488 -7.82 14.23 22.11
CA ASN A 488 -8.70 13.90 23.22
C ASN A 488 -9.17 12.44 23.13
N LEU A 489 -8.93 11.66 24.19
CA LEU A 489 -9.34 10.27 24.30
C LEU A 489 -10.52 10.12 25.27
N LYS A 490 -11.61 9.50 24.81
CA LYS A 490 -12.70 9.01 25.67
C LYS A 490 -12.27 7.70 26.32
N ARG A 491 -12.17 7.70 27.65
CA ARG A 491 -11.80 6.55 28.48
C ARG A 491 -12.90 6.30 29.52
N ALA A 492 -13.11 5.04 29.89
CA ALA A 492 -14.08 4.72 30.93
C ALA A 492 -13.72 5.45 32.23
N ALA A 493 -14.72 6.03 32.94
CA ALA A 493 -14.46 6.88 34.11
C ALA A 493 -13.76 6.14 35.27
N ARG A 494 -13.82 4.79 35.30
CA ARG A 494 -13.17 3.93 36.29
C ARG A 494 -11.97 3.15 35.73
N SER A 495 -11.43 3.57 34.58
CA SER A 495 -10.27 2.89 33.99
C SER A 495 -9.05 3.04 34.90
N ASP A 496 -8.44 1.92 35.24
CA ASP A 496 -7.18 1.79 35.98
C ASP A 496 -5.95 1.77 35.06
N ALA A 497 -6.15 1.80 33.74
CA ALA A 497 -5.07 1.77 32.77
C ALA A 497 -4.22 3.06 32.86
N PRO A 498 -2.88 2.96 32.77
CA PRO A 498 -2.01 4.12 32.78
C PRO A 498 -2.32 5.07 31.61
N HIS A 499 -1.97 6.35 31.77
CA HIS A 499 -2.06 7.30 30.68
C HIS A 499 -1.02 6.95 29.60
N PRO A 500 -1.42 6.80 28.33
CA PRO A 500 -0.53 6.39 27.26
C PRO A 500 0.52 7.46 26.97
N GLN A 501 1.76 7.04 26.75
CA GLN A 501 2.81 7.89 26.17
C GLN A 501 2.88 7.79 24.64
N CYS A 502 2.32 6.72 24.07
CA CYS A 502 2.24 6.51 22.64
C CYS A 502 0.88 5.89 22.30
N LEU A 503 0.43 6.08 21.06
CA LEU A 503 -0.75 5.43 20.48
C LEU A 503 -0.33 4.65 19.26
N ILE A 504 -0.76 3.40 19.16
CA ILE A 504 -0.58 2.57 17.97
C ILE A 504 -1.96 2.08 17.49
N PRO A 505 -2.13 1.79 16.18
CA PRO A 505 -3.37 1.19 15.70
C PRO A 505 -3.64 -0.15 16.41
N SER A 506 -4.92 -0.47 16.63
CA SER A 506 -5.32 -1.78 17.15
C SER A 506 -5.07 -2.90 16.12
N GLY A 507 -5.27 -4.15 16.53
CA GLY A 507 -5.29 -5.29 15.60
C GLY A 507 -6.38 -5.20 14.51
N PRO A 508 -6.28 -6.05 13.47
CA PRO A 508 -7.22 -6.08 12.35
C PRO A 508 -8.65 -6.42 12.78
N ILE A 509 -9.63 -5.98 11.98
CA ILE A 509 -11.05 -6.28 12.19
C ILE A 509 -11.29 -7.79 11.99
N PRO A 510 -12.03 -8.48 12.89
CA PRO A 510 -12.34 -9.90 12.73
C PRO A 510 -13.15 -10.18 11.46
N THR A 511 -12.78 -11.23 10.72
CA THR A 511 -13.40 -11.62 9.43
C THR A 511 -13.93 -13.06 9.42
N ASN A 512 -14.41 -13.54 10.57
CA ASN A 512 -14.82 -14.95 10.74
C ASN A 512 -15.96 -15.33 9.78
N GLU A 513 -16.99 -14.48 9.69
CA GLU A 513 -18.15 -14.69 8.82
C GLU A 513 -17.74 -14.85 7.35
N GLN A 514 -16.83 -14.01 6.85
CA GLN A 514 -16.34 -14.09 5.48
C GLN A 514 -15.53 -15.35 5.22
N ARG A 515 -14.63 -15.71 6.14
CA ARG A 515 -13.81 -16.93 6.05
C ARG A 515 -14.70 -18.17 6.00
N GLU A 516 -15.69 -18.24 6.89
CA GLU A 516 -16.65 -19.33 6.95
C GLU A 516 -17.50 -19.40 5.67
N ALA A 517 -17.95 -18.25 5.13
CA ALA A 517 -18.73 -18.22 3.89
C ALA A 517 -17.95 -18.74 2.69
N ILE A 518 -16.70 -18.32 2.50
CA ILE A 518 -15.84 -18.83 1.41
C ILE A 518 -15.56 -20.31 1.61
N ALA A 519 -15.32 -20.76 2.85
CA ALA A 519 -15.12 -22.18 3.15
C ALA A 519 -16.35 -23.03 2.77
N ARG A 520 -17.59 -22.55 3.00
CA ARG A 520 -18.81 -23.24 2.54
C ARG A 520 -18.88 -23.37 1.02
N VAL A 521 -18.53 -22.31 0.27
CA VAL A 521 -18.43 -22.37 -1.20
C VAL A 521 -17.36 -23.39 -1.64
N GLY A 522 -16.18 -23.37 -1.00
CA GLY A 522 -15.09 -24.32 -1.24
C GLY A 522 -15.50 -25.78 -1.00
N GLN A 523 -16.13 -26.06 0.14
CA GLN A 523 -16.62 -27.40 0.49
C GLN A 523 -17.66 -27.89 -0.53
N TRP A 524 -18.56 -27.01 -0.96
CA TRP A 524 -19.56 -27.36 -1.97
C TRP A 524 -18.91 -27.68 -3.33
N VAL A 525 -17.95 -26.85 -3.78
CA VAL A 525 -17.21 -27.06 -5.04
C VAL A 525 -16.39 -28.36 -4.99
N LEU A 526 -15.79 -28.71 -3.86
CA LEU A 526 -15.11 -29.99 -3.71
C LEU A 526 -16.04 -31.18 -3.88
N ALA A 527 -17.26 -31.10 -3.34
CA ALA A 527 -18.21 -32.20 -3.39
C ALA A 527 -18.90 -32.37 -4.75
N HIS A 528 -19.07 -31.30 -5.52
CA HIS A 528 -19.91 -31.30 -6.72
C HIS A 528 -19.19 -30.85 -8.00
N GLY A 529 -18.04 -30.19 -7.89
CA GLY A 529 -17.35 -29.53 -9.00
C GLY A 529 -17.83 -28.10 -9.24
N ILE A 530 -16.94 -27.26 -9.77
CA ILE A 530 -17.18 -25.81 -9.89
C ILE A 530 -18.28 -25.45 -10.90
N ASP A 531 -18.60 -26.31 -11.87
CA ASP A 531 -19.65 -26.07 -12.88
C ASP A 531 -20.98 -26.79 -12.59
N ALA A 532 -21.08 -27.59 -11.52
CA ALA A 532 -22.30 -28.35 -11.27
C ALA A 532 -23.52 -27.44 -11.01
N ALA A 533 -24.73 -27.89 -11.35
CA ALA A 533 -25.94 -27.18 -10.95
C ALA A 533 -26.04 -27.13 -9.41
N GLY A 534 -26.62 -26.06 -8.86
CA GLY A 534 -26.81 -25.92 -7.42
C GLY A 534 -26.37 -24.56 -6.86
N PRO A 535 -26.25 -24.43 -5.53
CA PRO A 535 -26.09 -23.15 -4.83
C PRO A 535 -24.78 -22.42 -5.17
N TYR A 536 -24.68 -21.19 -4.66
CA TYR A 536 -23.51 -20.30 -4.80
C TYR A 536 -23.12 -20.01 -6.25
N ARG A 537 -24.08 -20.12 -7.15
CA ARG A 537 -23.82 -20.13 -8.59
C ARG A 537 -23.24 -18.79 -9.09
N ALA A 538 -23.69 -17.66 -8.54
CA ALA A 538 -23.13 -16.34 -8.84
C ALA A 538 -21.63 -16.22 -8.45
N ALA A 539 -21.21 -16.76 -7.30
CA ALA A 539 -19.80 -16.81 -6.91
C ALA A 539 -18.97 -17.64 -7.89
N ARG A 540 -19.48 -18.81 -8.27
CA ARG A 540 -18.78 -19.74 -9.16
C ARG A 540 -18.63 -19.17 -10.58
N ASP A 541 -19.65 -18.49 -11.09
CA ASP A 541 -19.56 -17.79 -12.37
C ASP A 541 -18.60 -16.61 -12.35
N LEU A 542 -18.62 -15.83 -11.26
CA LEU A 542 -17.68 -14.73 -11.05
C LEU A 542 -16.24 -15.25 -11.08
N LEU A 543 -15.93 -16.30 -10.33
CA LEU A 543 -14.61 -16.94 -10.30
C LEU A 543 -14.17 -17.41 -11.69
N ARG A 544 -15.10 -17.94 -12.48
CA ARG A 544 -14.85 -18.41 -13.86
C ARG A 544 -14.83 -17.33 -14.93
N ARG A 545 -15.09 -16.07 -14.55
CA ARG A 545 -15.18 -14.94 -15.49
C ARG A 545 -16.18 -15.19 -16.62
N ARG A 546 -17.34 -15.77 -16.30
CA ARG A 546 -18.37 -16.07 -17.29
C ARG A 546 -19.21 -14.83 -17.62
N PRO A 547 -19.69 -14.70 -18.87
CA PRO A 547 -20.81 -13.83 -19.18
C PRO A 547 -22.01 -14.10 -18.25
N PRO A 548 -22.87 -13.09 -17.98
CA PRO A 548 -24.09 -13.30 -17.23
C PRO A 548 -24.93 -14.42 -17.85
N ARG A 549 -25.37 -15.39 -17.04
CA ARG A 549 -26.36 -16.37 -17.50
C ARG A 549 -27.74 -15.73 -17.55
N LEU A 550 -28.39 -15.89 -18.70
CA LEU A 550 -29.68 -15.31 -19.01
C LEU A 550 -30.69 -16.44 -19.23
N ARG A 551 -31.92 -16.26 -18.72
CA ARG A 551 -33.04 -17.18 -18.99
C ARG A 551 -33.39 -17.21 -20.48
N SER A 552 -33.11 -16.12 -21.21
CA SER A 552 -33.32 -16.05 -22.66
C SER A 552 -32.31 -16.85 -23.50
N GLY A 553 -31.30 -17.47 -22.88
CA GLY A 553 -30.30 -18.29 -23.55
C GLY A 553 -28.85 -17.78 -23.37
N PRO A 554 -27.90 -18.19 -24.24
CA PRO A 554 -26.51 -17.80 -24.11
C PRO A 554 -26.34 -16.29 -24.29
N ALA A 555 -25.44 -15.70 -23.50
CA ALA A 555 -25.13 -14.28 -23.61
C ALA A 555 -24.62 -13.94 -25.03
N PRO A 556 -25.14 -12.89 -25.68
CA PRO A 556 -24.65 -12.42 -26.97
C PRO A 556 -23.21 -11.89 -26.87
N ALA A 557 -22.55 -11.72 -28.01
CA ALA A 557 -21.21 -11.12 -28.09
C ALA A 557 -21.16 -9.68 -27.52
N SER A 558 -22.27 -8.95 -27.58
CA SER A 558 -22.50 -7.67 -26.92
C SER A 558 -23.77 -7.74 -26.10
N LEU A 559 -23.68 -7.46 -24.80
CA LEU A 559 -24.82 -7.43 -23.89
C LEU A 559 -25.77 -6.25 -24.15
N VAL A 560 -25.28 -5.20 -24.81
CA VAL A 560 -26.10 -4.04 -25.22
C VAL A 560 -26.59 -4.27 -26.66
N HIS A 561 -27.91 -4.17 -26.86
CA HIS A 561 -28.51 -4.26 -28.18
C HIS A 561 -28.33 -2.95 -28.98
N GLU A 562 -28.46 -3.03 -30.30
CA GLU A 562 -28.39 -1.84 -31.15
C GLU A 562 -29.49 -0.83 -30.81
N GLY A 563 -29.12 0.44 -30.61
CA GLY A 563 -30.02 1.51 -30.18
C GLY A 563 -30.42 1.50 -28.70
N GLU A 564 -29.98 0.50 -27.93
CA GLU A 564 -30.22 0.40 -26.49
C GLU A 564 -29.12 1.13 -25.71
N ASP A 565 -29.50 1.93 -24.71
CA ASP A 565 -28.51 2.51 -23.79
C ASP A 565 -28.10 1.50 -22.70
N ALA A 566 -26.92 1.70 -22.10
CA ALA A 566 -26.36 0.76 -21.14
C ALA A 566 -27.20 0.59 -19.86
N VAL A 567 -28.02 1.57 -19.46
CA VAL A 567 -28.88 1.46 -18.27
C VAL A 567 -30.11 0.62 -18.58
N THR A 568 -30.71 0.85 -19.75
CA THR A 568 -31.80 0.01 -20.26
C THR A 568 -31.35 -1.44 -20.39
N ALA A 569 -30.16 -1.67 -20.96
CA ALA A 569 -29.55 -2.99 -21.03
C ALA A 569 -29.33 -3.61 -19.64
N ALA A 570 -28.81 -2.84 -18.68
CA ALA A 570 -28.60 -3.32 -17.32
C ALA A 570 -29.92 -3.79 -16.67
N CYS A 571 -30.99 -2.99 -16.77
CA CYS A 571 -32.32 -3.34 -16.25
C CYS A 571 -32.88 -4.61 -16.91
N ARG A 572 -32.78 -4.73 -18.23
CA ARG A 572 -33.20 -5.95 -18.96
C ARG A 572 -32.43 -7.18 -18.48
N ILE A 573 -31.11 -7.07 -18.37
CA ILE A 573 -30.24 -8.18 -18.00
C ILE A 573 -30.52 -8.65 -16.57
N VAL A 574 -30.63 -7.75 -15.59
CA VAL A 574 -30.88 -8.18 -14.20
C VAL A 574 -32.23 -8.87 -14.03
N HIS A 575 -33.24 -8.49 -14.82
CA HIS A 575 -34.55 -9.15 -14.86
C HIS A 575 -34.55 -10.47 -15.60
N ASP A 576 -33.54 -10.76 -16.40
CA ASP A 576 -33.41 -12.04 -17.13
C ASP A 576 -32.34 -12.97 -16.52
N MET A 577 -31.56 -12.47 -15.56
CA MET A 577 -30.42 -13.18 -15.01
C MET A 577 -30.84 -14.40 -14.16
N GLU A 578 -30.14 -15.51 -14.38
CA GLU A 578 -30.36 -16.79 -13.69
C GLU A 578 -29.14 -17.20 -12.85
N ASP A 579 -29.22 -16.87 -11.56
CA ASP A 579 -28.23 -17.18 -10.53
C ASP A 579 -26.79 -16.87 -10.97
N SER A 580 -26.53 -15.62 -11.37
CA SER A 580 -25.28 -15.20 -12.03
C SER A 580 -24.80 -13.81 -11.59
N CYS A 581 -23.83 -13.25 -12.33
CA CYS A 581 -23.20 -11.97 -12.02
C CYS A 581 -23.23 -11.04 -13.24
N LEU A 582 -23.61 -9.77 -13.02
CA LEU A 582 -23.51 -8.69 -13.98
C LEU A 582 -22.46 -7.66 -13.52
N ALA A 583 -21.47 -7.39 -14.36
CA ALA A 583 -20.49 -6.33 -14.13
C ALA A 583 -20.84 -5.06 -14.89
N ILE A 584 -20.74 -3.92 -14.21
CA ILE A 584 -20.98 -2.58 -14.76
C ILE A 584 -19.80 -1.69 -14.37
N GLN A 585 -18.97 -1.36 -15.35
CA GLN A 585 -17.93 -0.35 -15.19
C GLN A 585 -18.51 1.02 -15.52
N GLY A 586 -18.47 1.93 -14.55
CA GLY A 586 -18.85 3.31 -14.77
C GLY A 586 -17.69 4.28 -14.50
N PRO A 587 -17.17 4.95 -15.53
CA PRO A 587 -16.19 6.03 -15.36
C PRO A 587 -16.70 7.22 -14.50
N PRO A 588 -15.84 8.20 -14.16
CA PRO A 588 -16.22 9.42 -13.46
C PRO A 588 -17.36 10.18 -14.17
N GLY A 589 -18.42 10.49 -13.42
CA GLY A 589 -19.56 11.25 -13.93
C GLY A 589 -20.47 10.51 -14.91
N SER A 590 -20.30 9.19 -15.10
CA SER A 590 -21.16 8.40 -16.00
C SER A 590 -22.51 8.00 -15.41
N GLY A 591 -22.78 8.37 -14.15
CA GLY A 591 -24.04 8.10 -13.48
C GLY A 591 -24.14 6.73 -12.81
N LYS A 592 -23.02 6.12 -12.38
CA LYS A 592 -23.00 4.84 -11.63
C LYS A 592 -24.10 4.72 -10.58
N THR A 593 -24.07 5.58 -9.56
CA THR A 593 -25.02 5.53 -8.44
C THR A 593 -26.47 5.73 -8.90
N TRP A 594 -26.67 6.57 -9.93
CA TRP A 594 -27.99 6.75 -10.55
C TRP A 594 -28.47 5.46 -11.24
N THR A 595 -27.59 4.77 -11.98
CA THR A 595 -27.85 3.46 -12.59
C THR A 595 -28.13 2.39 -11.53
N GLY A 596 -27.33 2.35 -10.46
CA GLY A 596 -27.55 1.46 -9.32
C GLY A 596 -28.93 1.63 -8.70
N ALA A 597 -29.35 2.88 -8.49
CA ALA A 597 -30.68 3.20 -7.98
C ALA A 597 -31.82 2.79 -8.96
N GLN A 598 -31.65 3.01 -10.26
CA GLN A 598 -32.59 2.54 -11.28
C GLN A 598 -32.75 1.02 -11.26
N LEU A 599 -31.64 0.27 -11.12
CA LEU A 599 -31.66 -1.19 -11.02
C LEU A 599 -32.41 -1.66 -9.77
N ILE A 600 -32.14 -1.06 -8.62
CA ILE A 600 -32.82 -1.37 -7.35
C ILE A 600 -34.32 -1.07 -7.47
N LEU A 601 -34.70 0.07 -8.05
CA LEU A 601 -36.10 0.41 -8.28
C LEU A 601 -36.79 -0.56 -9.23
N SER A 602 -36.12 -0.94 -10.33
CA SER A 602 -36.64 -1.88 -11.31
C SER A 602 -36.90 -3.26 -10.70
N LEU A 603 -35.95 -3.79 -9.92
CA LEU A 603 -36.08 -5.08 -9.23
C LEU A 603 -37.17 -5.04 -8.14
N THR A 604 -37.21 -4.00 -7.31
CA THR A 604 -38.26 -3.87 -6.29
C THR A 604 -39.64 -3.67 -6.90
N SER A 605 -39.75 -3.05 -8.09
CA SER A 605 -41.03 -2.98 -8.83
C SER A 605 -41.53 -4.35 -9.27
N ALA A 606 -40.62 -5.28 -9.56
CA ALA A 606 -40.95 -6.68 -9.84
C ALA A 606 -41.20 -7.52 -8.58
N GLY A 607 -41.26 -6.90 -7.39
CA GLY A 607 -41.48 -7.58 -6.13
C GLY A 607 -40.25 -8.31 -5.57
N HIS A 608 -39.06 -8.08 -6.12
CA HIS A 608 -37.84 -8.68 -5.64
C HIS A 608 -37.25 -7.91 -4.46
N ARG A 609 -36.75 -8.66 -3.45
CA ARG A 609 -35.94 -8.11 -2.36
C ARG A 609 -34.51 -7.88 -2.83
N VAL A 610 -33.95 -6.72 -2.50
CA VAL A 610 -32.61 -6.32 -2.97
C VAL A 610 -31.69 -6.06 -1.79
N GLY A 611 -30.47 -6.62 -1.86
CA GLY A 611 -29.37 -6.29 -0.97
C GLY A 611 -28.51 -5.16 -1.54
N VAL A 612 -27.97 -4.30 -0.69
CA VAL A 612 -27.02 -3.24 -1.07
C VAL A 612 -25.79 -3.29 -0.17
N THR A 613 -24.61 -3.32 -0.77
CA THR A 613 -23.33 -3.33 -0.07
C THR A 613 -22.31 -2.44 -0.78
N ALA A 614 -21.29 -2.01 -0.04
CA ALA A 614 -20.15 -1.25 -0.56
C ALA A 614 -18.96 -1.39 0.41
N THR A 615 -17.81 -0.80 0.07
CA THR A 615 -16.60 -0.79 0.92
C THR A 615 -16.77 0.00 2.21
N SER A 616 -17.74 0.93 2.31
CA SER A 616 -17.99 1.73 3.51
C SER A 616 -19.48 1.99 3.75
N HIS A 617 -19.84 2.24 5.01
CA HIS A 617 -21.20 2.64 5.39
C HIS A 617 -21.66 3.93 4.70
N LYS A 618 -20.74 4.88 4.47
CA LYS A 618 -21.04 6.14 3.77
C LYS A 618 -21.37 5.92 2.30
N ALA A 619 -20.64 5.04 1.61
CA ALA A 619 -20.96 4.70 0.21
C ALA A 619 -22.35 4.05 0.10
N ILE A 620 -22.68 3.15 1.05
CA ILE A 620 -24.02 2.56 1.16
C ILE A 620 -25.08 3.66 1.34
N ALA A 621 -24.88 4.57 2.30
CA ALA A 621 -25.82 5.66 2.58
C ALA A 621 -26.06 6.57 1.36
N ASN A 622 -25.01 6.85 0.57
CA ASN A 622 -25.13 7.67 -0.64
C ASN A 622 -26.00 6.99 -1.71
N LEU A 623 -25.80 5.69 -1.95
CA LEU A 623 -26.63 4.94 -2.90
C LEU A 623 -28.08 4.83 -2.40
N LEU A 624 -28.30 4.61 -1.11
CA LEU A 624 -29.65 4.60 -0.53
C LEU A 624 -30.35 5.96 -0.67
N ALA A 625 -29.63 7.07 -0.47
CA ALA A 625 -30.19 8.40 -0.66
C ALA A 625 -30.66 8.62 -2.12
N GLU A 626 -29.87 8.16 -3.10
CA GLU A 626 -30.25 8.21 -4.52
C GLU A 626 -31.46 7.32 -4.83
N VAL A 627 -31.50 6.08 -4.28
CA VAL A 627 -32.69 5.20 -4.35
C VAL A 627 -33.91 5.91 -3.79
N CYS A 628 -33.77 6.58 -2.65
CA CYS A 628 -34.87 7.29 -2.01
C CYS A 628 -35.34 8.49 -2.85
N ALA A 629 -34.43 9.25 -3.43
CA ALA A 629 -34.75 10.37 -4.31
C ALA A 629 -35.53 9.91 -5.54
N GLN A 630 -35.05 8.86 -6.21
CA GLN A 630 -35.72 8.33 -7.40
C GLN A 630 -37.05 7.64 -7.06
N ALA A 631 -37.15 6.94 -5.93
CA ALA A 631 -38.42 6.37 -5.47
C ALA A 631 -39.49 7.44 -5.27
N ARG A 632 -39.14 8.56 -4.63
CA ARG A 632 -40.03 9.71 -4.47
C ARG A 632 -40.44 10.31 -5.80
N ALA A 633 -39.50 10.49 -6.73
CA ALA A 633 -39.77 10.98 -8.08
C ALA A 633 -40.75 10.07 -8.85
N ALA A 634 -40.67 8.75 -8.62
CA ALA A 634 -41.58 7.77 -9.18
C ALA A 634 -42.88 7.58 -8.36
N GLY A 635 -43.10 8.34 -7.28
CA GLY A 635 -44.28 8.19 -6.41
C GLY A 635 -44.34 6.87 -5.63
N ARG A 636 -43.21 6.18 -5.45
CA ARG A 636 -43.13 4.87 -4.79
C ARG A 636 -42.71 5.00 -3.33
N ARG A 637 -43.33 4.19 -2.47
CA ARG A 637 -42.89 3.98 -1.08
C ARG A 637 -42.13 2.66 -0.99
N LEU A 638 -40.94 2.69 -0.41
CA LEU A 638 -40.09 1.53 -0.19
C LEU A 638 -39.79 1.39 1.30
N ARG A 639 -39.62 0.14 1.75
CA ARG A 639 -39.19 -0.19 3.11
C ARG A 639 -37.69 -0.50 3.05
N LEU A 640 -36.85 0.44 3.48
CA LEU A 640 -35.40 0.29 3.47
C LEU A 640 -34.83 0.15 4.88
N VAL A 641 -33.89 -0.78 5.06
CA VAL A 641 -33.14 -0.96 6.31
C VAL A 641 -31.64 -0.83 6.04
N GLN A 642 -30.93 -0.02 6.84
CA GLN A 642 -29.48 0.09 6.81
C GLN A 642 -28.87 -0.40 8.13
N LYS A 643 -27.99 -1.41 8.06
CA LYS A 643 -27.15 -1.84 9.18
C LYS A 643 -25.91 -0.96 9.25
N ALA A 644 -25.83 -0.06 10.23
CA ALA A 644 -24.69 0.83 10.41
C ALA A 644 -24.51 1.29 11.88
N PRO A 645 -23.25 1.47 12.35
CA PRO A 645 -22.98 2.22 13.57
C PRO A 645 -23.41 3.68 13.41
N GLU A 646 -23.58 4.40 14.51
CA GLU A 646 -24.16 5.75 14.54
C GLU A 646 -23.50 6.74 13.55
N ASP A 647 -22.17 6.72 13.45
CA ASP A 647 -21.35 7.55 12.55
C ASP A 647 -21.41 7.13 11.07
N GLY A 648 -21.94 5.95 10.77
CA GLY A 648 -22.12 5.41 9.42
C GLY A 648 -23.54 5.51 8.86
N ARG A 649 -24.50 5.99 9.65
CA ARG A 649 -25.92 6.04 9.25
C ARG A 649 -26.18 7.10 8.18
N GLY A 650 -27.07 6.78 7.24
CA GLY A 650 -27.66 7.77 6.35
C GLY A 650 -28.73 8.59 7.07
N ASN A 651 -29.03 9.78 6.52
CA ASN A 651 -29.98 10.71 7.12
C ASN A 651 -31.35 10.76 6.41
N ASP A 652 -31.58 9.90 5.42
CA ASP A 652 -32.84 9.90 4.67
C ASP A 652 -33.97 9.26 5.52
N PRO A 653 -35.11 9.94 5.71
CA PRO A 653 -36.18 9.49 6.59
C PRO A 653 -36.89 8.19 6.12
N MET A 654 -36.70 7.78 4.85
CA MET A 654 -37.24 6.51 4.36
C MET A 654 -36.37 5.30 4.76
N VAL A 655 -35.17 5.53 5.30
CA VAL A 655 -34.22 4.49 5.69
C VAL A 655 -34.26 4.27 7.19
N ARG A 656 -34.67 3.06 7.61
CA ARG A 656 -34.58 2.63 9.01
C ARG A 656 -33.15 2.16 9.31
N CYS A 657 -32.43 2.89 10.14
CA CYS A 657 -31.07 2.50 10.55
C CYS A 657 -31.09 1.63 11.81
N VAL A 658 -30.31 0.54 11.79
CA VAL A 658 -30.16 -0.40 12.92
C VAL A 658 -28.68 -0.69 13.19
N ASP A 659 -28.34 -1.02 14.43
CA ASP A 659 -27.00 -1.45 14.83
C ASP A 659 -26.92 -2.92 15.31
N ASP A 660 -28.04 -3.65 15.29
CA ASP A 660 -28.10 -5.09 15.53
C ASP A 660 -28.36 -5.89 14.24
N ASN A 661 -27.63 -6.99 14.06
CA ASN A 661 -27.82 -7.91 12.94
C ASN A 661 -29.16 -8.67 13.08
N ALA A 662 -29.58 -9.02 14.29
CA ALA A 662 -30.80 -9.80 14.52
C ALA A 662 -32.06 -9.05 14.04
N GLU A 663 -32.08 -7.72 14.16
CA GLU A 663 -33.15 -6.89 13.63
C GLU A 663 -33.26 -6.94 12.10
N VAL A 664 -32.14 -7.10 11.39
CA VAL A 664 -32.12 -7.23 9.94
C VAL A 664 -32.65 -8.61 9.54
N GLU A 665 -32.19 -9.65 10.22
CA GLU A 665 -32.61 -11.03 10.01
C GLU A 665 -34.12 -11.18 10.23
N ALA A 666 -34.65 -10.62 11.32
CA ALA A 666 -36.08 -10.61 11.61
C ALA A 666 -36.90 -9.88 10.53
N ALA A 667 -36.42 -8.71 10.07
CA ALA A 667 -37.11 -7.94 9.02
C ALA A 667 -37.18 -8.71 7.69
N LEU A 668 -36.09 -9.39 7.31
CA LEU A 668 -36.01 -10.25 6.13
C LEU A 668 -36.96 -11.45 6.25
N GLY A 669 -36.90 -12.17 7.38
CA GLY A 669 -37.75 -13.34 7.64
C GLY A 669 -39.25 -13.01 7.64
N ALA A 670 -39.62 -11.84 8.17
CA ALA A 670 -41.00 -11.36 8.19
C ALA A 670 -41.49 -10.77 6.85
N GLY A 671 -40.62 -10.61 5.84
CA GLY A 671 -40.98 -9.98 4.56
C GLY A 671 -41.35 -8.49 4.69
N THR A 672 -40.84 -7.82 5.72
CA THR A 672 -41.19 -6.42 6.05
C THR A 672 -40.26 -5.38 5.41
N VAL A 673 -39.34 -5.83 4.56
CA VAL A 673 -38.30 -4.99 3.95
C VAL A 673 -38.17 -5.27 2.44
N ASP A 674 -38.01 -4.21 1.66
CA ASP A 674 -37.80 -4.27 0.20
C ASP A 674 -36.30 -4.19 -0.14
N VAL A 675 -35.57 -3.34 0.60
CA VAL A 675 -34.12 -3.14 0.43
C VAL A 675 -33.41 -3.25 1.78
N VAL A 676 -32.43 -4.16 1.86
CA VAL A 676 -31.53 -4.28 3.02
C VAL A 676 -30.14 -3.84 2.62
N ALA A 677 -29.49 -3.04 3.46
CA ALA A 677 -28.17 -2.53 3.20
C ALA A 677 -27.23 -2.72 4.38
N GLY A 678 -25.98 -3.10 4.10
CA GLY A 678 -24.95 -3.35 5.10
C GLY A 678 -23.63 -3.71 4.44
N THR A 679 -22.57 -3.83 5.23
CA THR A 679 -21.24 -4.19 4.72
C THR A 679 -21.14 -5.69 4.42
N ALA A 680 -20.00 -6.13 3.89
CA ALA A 680 -19.69 -7.55 3.65
C ALA A 680 -19.95 -8.45 4.87
N TRP A 681 -19.72 -7.94 6.09
CA TRP A 681 -19.93 -8.65 7.35
C TRP A 681 -21.37 -9.07 7.58
N LEU A 682 -22.34 -8.27 7.13
CA LEU A 682 -23.76 -8.63 7.23
C LEU A 682 -24.09 -9.76 6.25
N PHE A 683 -23.69 -9.61 4.98
CA PHE A 683 -24.09 -10.51 3.91
C PHE A 683 -23.28 -11.82 3.83
N ALA A 684 -22.15 -11.93 4.54
CA ALA A 684 -21.41 -13.19 4.65
C ALA A 684 -22.02 -14.18 5.68
N ARG A 685 -22.90 -13.70 6.56
CA ARG A 685 -23.54 -14.50 7.59
C ARG A 685 -24.38 -15.61 6.97
N SER A 686 -24.30 -16.81 7.54
CA SER A 686 -25.11 -17.96 7.12
C SER A 686 -26.62 -17.69 7.21
N ALA A 687 -27.06 -16.87 8.17
CA ALA A 687 -28.46 -16.47 8.33
C ALA A 687 -29.03 -15.68 7.14
N LEU A 688 -28.17 -15.09 6.30
CA LEU A 688 -28.59 -14.33 5.12
C LEU A 688 -28.49 -15.14 3.82
N GLU A 689 -28.14 -16.43 3.86
CA GLU A 689 -28.05 -17.26 2.64
C GLU A 689 -29.36 -17.29 1.86
N GLY A 690 -29.28 -16.92 0.57
CA GLY A 690 -30.44 -16.82 -0.32
C GLY A 690 -31.51 -15.81 0.11
N ALA A 691 -31.22 -14.89 1.05
CA ALA A 691 -32.21 -13.98 1.62
C ALA A 691 -32.71 -12.92 0.62
N VAL A 692 -31.86 -12.50 -0.32
CA VAL A 692 -32.18 -11.48 -1.34
C VAL A 692 -32.13 -12.05 -2.75
N HIS A 693 -32.93 -11.47 -3.64
CA HIS A 693 -32.91 -11.86 -5.06
C HIS A 693 -31.63 -11.40 -5.74
N ALA A 694 -31.25 -10.14 -5.54
CA ALA A 694 -30.01 -9.58 -6.06
C ALA A 694 -29.27 -8.80 -4.97
N LEU A 695 -27.94 -8.85 -4.99
CA LEU A 695 -27.06 -8.02 -4.18
C LEU A 695 -26.30 -7.05 -5.10
N VAL A 696 -26.56 -5.76 -4.91
CA VAL A 696 -25.89 -4.67 -5.61
C VAL A 696 -24.67 -4.23 -4.80
N VAL A 697 -23.51 -4.30 -5.45
CA VAL A 697 -22.21 -3.98 -4.88
C VAL A 697 -21.74 -2.65 -5.49
N GLU A 698 -21.91 -1.56 -4.76
CA GLU A 698 -21.40 -0.24 -5.16
C GLU A 698 -19.89 -0.17 -4.87
N GLU A 699 -19.14 0.55 -5.70
CA GLU A 699 -17.67 0.64 -5.63
C GLU A 699 -16.98 -0.73 -5.75
N ALA A 700 -17.52 -1.64 -6.57
CA ALA A 700 -17.00 -3.00 -6.77
C ALA A 700 -15.57 -3.05 -7.37
N GLY A 701 -15.04 -1.93 -7.87
CA GLY A 701 -13.63 -1.80 -8.27
C GLY A 701 -12.67 -1.64 -7.08
N GLN A 702 -13.20 -1.36 -5.89
CA GLN A 702 -12.46 -1.37 -4.62
C GLN A 702 -12.75 -2.61 -3.79
N PHE A 703 -13.74 -3.40 -4.20
CA PHE A 703 -14.24 -4.50 -3.40
C PHE A 703 -13.50 -5.78 -3.77
N SER A 704 -12.67 -6.31 -2.86
CA SER A 704 -11.89 -7.54 -3.08
C SER A 704 -12.74 -8.69 -3.62
N LEU A 705 -12.18 -9.51 -4.52
CA LEU A 705 -12.86 -10.72 -5.01
C LEU A 705 -13.26 -11.66 -3.86
N ALA A 706 -12.43 -11.79 -2.81
CA ALA A 706 -12.72 -12.59 -1.62
C ALA A 706 -14.04 -12.16 -0.95
N ASN A 707 -14.19 -10.88 -0.64
CA ASN A 707 -15.44 -10.36 -0.05
C ASN A 707 -16.63 -10.57 -0.99
N ALA A 708 -16.46 -10.43 -2.31
CA ALA A 708 -17.55 -10.66 -3.27
C ALA A 708 -18.01 -12.12 -3.28
N VAL A 709 -17.09 -13.08 -3.24
CA VAL A 709 -17.39 -14.51 -3.11
C VAL A 709 -18.05 -14.82 -1.77
N ALA A 710 -17.55 -14.25 -0.67
CA ALA A 710 -18.09 -14.46 0.68
C ALA A 710 -19.57 -14.05 0.79
N MET A 711 -19.93 -12.88 0.27
CA MET A 711 -21.30 -12.37 0.36
C MET A 711 -22.24 -12.89 -0.75
N ALA A 712 -21.69 -13.49 -1.81
CA ALA A 712 -22.47 -14.04 -2.92
C ALA A 712 -23.52 -15.06 -2.46
N ALA A 713 -23.25 -15.78 -1.37
CA ALA A 713 -24.17 -16.75 -0.80
C ALA A 713 -25.51 -16.12 -0.35
N SER A 714 -25.52 -14.83 -0.01
CA SER A 714 -26.74 -14.12 0.40
C SER A 714 -27.73 -13.84 -0.73
N ALA A 715 -27.29 -13.94 -1.98
CA ALA A 715 -28.05 -13.54 -3.15
C ALA A 715 -28.07 -14.62 -4.22
N ARG A 716 -29.15 -14.64 -5.00
CA ARG A 716 -29.17 -15.40 -6.26
C ARG A 716 -28.29 -14.73 -7.31
N ASN A 717 -28.42 -13.42 -7.41
CA ASN A 717 -27.81 -12.60 -8.46
C ASN A 717 -26.86 -11.55 -7.87
N LEU A 718 -25.70 -11.35 -8.51
CA LEU A 718 -24.75 -10.29 -8.15
C LEU A 718 -24.75 -9.18 -9.21
N VAL A 719 -24.76 -7.94 -8.76
CA VAL A 719 -24.57 -6.76 -9.63
C VAL A 719 -23.36 -5.98 -9.11
N LEU A 720 -22.26 -6.04 -9.84
CA LEU A 720 -21.00 -5.38 -9.50
C LEU A 720 -20.93 -4.03 -10.21
N LEU A 721 -21.01 -2.93 -9.47
CA LEU A 721 -21.02 -1.57 -10.00
C LEU A 721 -19.82 -0.79 -9.45
N GLY A 722 -18.98 -0.25 -10.32
CA GLY A 722 -17.79 0.47 -9.87
C GLY A 722 -16.85 0.84 -11.00
N ASP A 723 -15.60 1.15 -10.65
CA ASP A 723 -14.58 1.47 -11.64
C ASP A 723 -13.17 1.05 -11.19
N PRO A 724 -12.63 -0.05 -11.73
CA PRO A 724 -11.25 -0.49 -11.51
C PRO A 724 -10.17 0.55 -11.84
N ARG A 725 -10.47 1.56 -12.66
CA ARG A 725 -9.51 2.60 -13.07
C ARG A 725 -9.47 3.79 -12.11
N GLN A 726 -10.30 3.80 -11.06
CA GLN A 726 -10.23 4.76 -9.95
C GLN A 726 -9.46 4.13 -8.78
N LEU A 727 -9.44 4.78 -7.60
CA LEU A 727 -8.69 4.28 -6.45
C LEU A 727 -9.04 2.81 -6.18
N ALA A 728 -8.03 1.95 -6.07
CA ALA A 728 -8.19 0.59 -5.56
C ALA A 728 -8.14 0.60 -4.03
N GLN A 729 -8.75 -0.40 -3.39
CA GLN A 729 -8.48 -0.64 -1.98
C GLN A 729 -7.06 -1.22 -1.87
N PRO A 730 -6.14 -0.60 -1.10
CA PRO A 730 -4.80 -1.13 -0.95
C PRO A 730 -4.86 -2.52 -0.29
N SER A 731 -4.32 -3.54 -0.97
CA SER A 731 -4.05 -4.84 -0.35
C SER A 731 -3.00 -4.65 0.74
N LYS A 732 -3.21 -5.26 1.91
CA LYS A 732 -2.26 -5.16 3.03
C LYS A 732 -1.20 -6.25 2.94
N ALA A 733 -1.53 -7.39 2.32
CA ALA A 733 -0.65 -8.52 2.10
C ALA A 733 -0.39 -8.80 0.62
N ALA A 734 0.67 -9.57 0.36
CA ALA A 734 0.86 -10.23 -0.92
C ALA A 734 -0.11 -11.41 -1.03
N HIS A 735 -0.68 -11.60 -2.22
CA HIS A 735 -1.53 -12.74 -2.54
C HIS A 735 -1.05 -13.42 -3.82
N PRO A 736 -1.41 -14.70 -4.02
CA PRO A 736 -1.11 -15.39 -5.28
C PRO A 736 -1.85 -14.74 -6.45
N PRO A 737 -1.28 -14.79 -7.68
CA PRO A 737 -1.80 -14.06 -8.84
C PRO A 737 -3.30 -14.26 -9.10
N GLY A 738 -4.03 -13.16 -9.24
CA GLY A 738 -5.48 -13.10 -9.42
C GLY A 738 -6.30 -13.04 -8.13
N ALA A 739 -5.74 -13.43 -6.97
CA ALA A 739 -6.45 -13.36 -5.69
C ALA A 739 -6.40 -11.94 -5.07
N GLU A 740 -5.43 -11.12 -5.48
CA GLU A 740 -5.29 -9.72 -5.11
C GLU A 740 -6.33 -8.80 -5.77
N ALA A 741 -6.99 -9.25 -6.83
CA ALA A 741 -7.88 -8.42 -7.63
C ALA A 741 -9.18 -8.05 -6.90
N SER A 742 -9.71 -6.86 -7.17
CA SER A 742 -11.12 -6.57 -6.90
C SER A 742 -12.04 -7.40 -7.80
N ALA A 743 -13.31 -7.51 -7.43
CA ALA A 743 -14.30 -8.28 -8.18
C ALA A 743 -14.47 -7.78 -9.63
N LEU A 744 -14.40 -6.45 -9.85
CA LEU A 744 -14.44 -5.89 -11.20
C LEU A 744 -13.10 -6.00 -11.94
N GLU A 745 -11.96 -5.88 -11.26
CA GLU A 745 -10.64 -6.09 -11.90
C GLU A 745 -10.50 -7.52 -12.41
N HIS A 746 -10.95 -8.51 -11.64
CA HIS A 746 -10.95 -9.92 -12.05
C HIS A 746 -11.69 -10.13 -13.37
N LEU A 747 -12.86 -9.50 -13.54
CA LEU A 747 -13.62 -9.59 -14.79
C LEU A 747 -12.98 -8.77 -15.92
N LEU A 748 -12.51 -7.56 -15.62
CA LEU A 748 -11.88 -6.65 -16.58
C LEU A 748 -10.60 -7.23 -17.20
N GLY A 749 -9.75 -7.87 -16.38
CA GLY A 749 -8.39 -8.29 -16.77
C GLY A 749 -7.56 -7.11 -17.28
N ASP A 750 -6.77 -7.34 -18.33
CA ASP A 750 -5.87 -6.33 -18.89
C ASP A 750 -6.58 -5.23 -19.71
N ASN A 751 -7.89 -5.34 -19.91
CA ASN A 751 -8.65 -4.40 -20.74
C ASN A 751 -8.81 -3.04 -20.07
N ALA A 752 -8.71 -1.93 -20.80
CA ALA A 752 -8.98 -0.59 -20.25
C ALA A 752 -10.44 -0.44 -19.77
N THR A 753 -11.35 -1.11 -20.47
CA THR A 753 -12.80 -1.03 -20.28
C THR A 753 -13.45 -2.40 -20.32
N MET A 754 -14.60 -2.57 -19.65
CA MET A 754 -15.35 -3.82 -19.58
C MET A 754 -15.60 -4.40 -21.00
N PRO A 755 -15.24 -5.67 -21.26
CA PRO A 755 -15.53 -6.33 -22.52
C PRO A 755 -17.05 -6.46 -22.75
N PRO A 756 -17.57 -6.14 -23.95
CA PRO A 756 -19.02 -6.08 -24.22
C PRO A 756 -19.82 -7.36 -23.95
N GLY A 757 -19.19 -8.54 -24.06
CA GLY A 757 -19.81 -9.82 -23.78
C GLY A 757 -19.72 -10.27 -22.31
N LEU A 758 -18.85 -9.64 -21.50
CA LEU A 758 -18.67 -9.97 -20.08
C LEU A 758 -19.42 -9.03 -19.14
N GLY A 759 -19.64 -7.78 -19.55
CA GLY A 759 -20.33 -6.79 -18.76
C GLY A 759 -20.58 -5.50 -19.52
N LEU A 760 -21.04 -4.49 -18.80
CA LEU A 760 -21.43 -3.20 -19.33
C LEU A 760 -20.36 -2.14 -19.03
N PHE A 761 -20.16 -1.24 -19.98
CA PHE A 761 -19.37 -0.02 -19.81
C PHE A 761 -20.30 1.17 -20.02
N LEU A 762 -20.28 2.16 -19.12
CA LEU A 762 -21.07 3.39 -19.25
C LEU A 762 -20.24 4.47 -20.00
N PRO A 763 -20.44 4.69 -21.31
CA PRO A 763 -19.48 5.46 -22.12
C PRO A 763 -19.66 6.97 -22.04
N ILE A 764 -20.77 7.47 -21.49
CA ILE A 764 -21.08 8.91 -21.49
C ILE A 764 -20.90 9.50 -20.09
N THR A 765 -20.03 10.51 -19.93
CA THR A 765 -19.93 11.31 -18.71
C THR A 765 -20.76 12.59 -18.81
N ARG A 766 -21.49 12.91 -17.74
CA ARG A 766 -22.22 14.18 -17.58
C ARG A 766 -21.48 15.19 -16.69
N ARG A 767 -20.20 14.90 -16.39
CA ARG A 767 -19.33 15.73 -15.56
C ARG A 767 -18.26 16.46 -16.35
N LEU A 768 -17.54 15.78 -17.23
CA LEU A 768 -16.30 16.33 -17.77
C LEU A 768 -16.60 17.19 -18.99
N HIS A 769 -16.08 18.42 -19.03
CA HIS A 769 -15.95 19.17 -20.27
C HIS A 769 -15.11 18.36 -21.29
N PRO A 770 -15.41 18.38 -22.61
CA PRO A 770 -14.72 17.59 -23.63
C PRO A 770 -13.19 17.60 -23.51
N ARG A 771 -12.55 18.77 -23.41
CA ARG A 771 -11.08 18.88 -23.26
C ARG A 771 -10.48 18.19 -22.01
N VAL A 772 -11.26 18.05 -20.94
CA VAL A 772 -10.84 17.28 -19.75
C VAL A 772 -11.12 15.79 -19.99
N CYS A 773 -12.27 15.49 -20.59
CA CYS A 773 -12.69 14.14 -20.96
C CYS A 773 -11.69 13.47 -21.91
N ASP A 774 -11.15 14.18 -22.89
CA ASP A 774 -10.23 13.64 -23.90
C ASP A 774 -9.01 13.00 -23.25
N PHE A 775 -8.37 13.70 -22.30
CA PHE A 775 -7.24 13.16 -21.54
C PHE A 775 -7.65 11.98 -20.67
N VAL A 776 -8.75 12.11 -19.92
CA VAL A 776 -9.23 11.03 -19.03
C VAL A 776 -9.58 9.78 -19.84
N SER A 777 -10.21 9.96 -21.00
CA SER A 777 -10.61 8.90 -21.91
C SER A 777 -9.39 8.21 -22.53
N GLU A 778 -8.44 8.98 -23.06
CA GLU A 778 -7.20 8.45 -23.67
C GLU A 778 -6.35 7.71 -22.64
N ALA A 779 -6.10 8.32 -21.48
CA ALA A 779 -5.17 7.81 -20.47
C ALA A 779 -5.71 6.60 -19.71
N PHE A 780 -7.02 6.54 -19.43
CA PHE A 780 -7.59 5.55 -18.50
C PHE A 780 -8.65 4.61 -19.10
N TYR A 781 -9.35 5.03 -20.17
CA TYR A 781 -10.50 4.29 -20.72
C TYR A 781 -10.35 3.91 -22.19
N GLY A 782 -9.12 3.94 -22.72
CA GLY A 782 -8.82 3.52 -24.09
C GLY A 782 -9.55 4.33 -25.17
N GLY A 783 -9.91 5.58 -24.87
CA GLY A 783 -10.64 6.47 -25.79
C GLY A 783 -12.15 6.23 -25.87
N ARG A 784 -12.74 5.38 -25.02
CA ARG A 784 -14.18 5.03 -25.08
C ARG A 784 -15.10 5.92 -24.24
N LEU A 785 -14.55 6.79 -23.39
CA LEU A 785 -15.34 7.72 -22.58
C LEU A 785 -15.57 9.03 -23.36
N GLU A 786 -16.82 9.46 -23.44
CA GLU A 786 -17.25 10.66 -24.15
C GLU A 786 -18.00 11.62 -23.24
N ALA A 787 -17.81 12.92 -23.44
CA ALA A 787 -18.55 13.94 -22.73
C ALA A 787 -19.95 14.10 -23.35
N HIS A 788 -20.98 14.11 -22.49
CA HIS A 788 -22.34 14.45 -22.92
C HIS A 788 -22.34 15.89 -23.52
N PRO A 789 -23.09 16.17 -24.60
CA PRO A 789 -23.07 17.47 -25.28
C PRO A 789 -23.32 18.68 -24.37
N SER A 790 -24.13 18.53 -23.32
CA SER A 790 -24.37 19.60 -22.33
C SER A 790 -23.12 20.04 -21.56
N CYS A 791 -22.04 19.23 -21.54
CA CYS A 791 -20.80 19.58 -20.87
C CYS A 791 -19.91 20.51 -21.70
N ALA A 792 -20.15 20.64 -23.02
CA ALA A 792 -19.32 21.46 -23.90
C ALA A 792 -19.44 22.97 -23.62
N ALA A 793 -20.56 23.41 -23.03
CA ALA A 793 -20.78 24.81 -22.66
C ALA A 793 -20.19 25.19 -21.28
N ARG A 794 -19.50 24.25 -20.61
CA ARG A 794 -18.85 24.50 -19.32
C ARG A 794 -17.59 25.32 -19.48
N SER A 795 -17.49 26.46 -18.80
CA SER A 795 -16.31 27.33 -18.94
C SER A 795 -16.15 28.29 -17.77
N ILE A 796 -14.89 28.65 -17.50
CA ILE A 796 -14.48 29.71 -16.58
C ILE A 796 -14.28 31.01 -17.35
N GLY A 797 -14.81 32.11 -16.85
CA GLY A 797 -14.68 33.43 -17.47
C GLY A 797 -13.29 34.04 -17.32
N GLY A 798 -13.01 35.05 -18.15
CA GLY A 798 -11.74 35.78 -18.15
C GLY A 798 -10.72 35.22 -19.14
N ALA A 799 -9.53 35.81 -19.16
CA ALA A 799 -8.44 35.44 -20.04
C ALA A 799 -7.69 34.17 -19.57
N PRO A 800 -7.01 33.45 -20.48
CA PRO A 800 -6.00 32.45 -20.12
C PRO A 800 -4.95 33.03 -19.17
N PRO A 801 -4.30 32.21 -18.32
CA PRO A 801 -4.36 30.74 -18.31
C PRO A 801 -5.61 30.18 -17.61
N LEU A 802 -6.20 30.89 -16.65
CA LEU A 802 -7.31 30.38 -15.84
C LEU A 802 -8.70 30.51 -16.50
N GLY A 803 -8.80 31.23 -17.61
CA GLY A 803 -10.01 31.32 -18.43
C GLY A 803 -10.22 30.08 -19.33
N GLY A 804 -11.49 29.79 -19.64
CA GLY A 804 -11.92 28.69 -20.49
C GLY A 804 -12.10 27.37 -19.74
N ALA A 805 -11.81 26.26 -20.42
CA ALA A 805 -11.89 24.90 -19.91
C ALA A 805 -10.72 24.05 -20.45
N GLY A 806 -10.43 22.94 -19.76
CA GLY A 806 -9.37 22.00 -20.12
C GLY A 806 -8.32 21.80 -19.02
N LEU A 807 -7.09 21.54 -19.43
CA LEU A 807 -5.98 21.17 -18.55
C LEU A 807 -4.96 22.31 -18.46
N ARG A 808 -4.35 22.50 -17.29
CA ARG A 808 -3.24 23.44 -17.04
C ARG A 808 -2.16 22.77 -16.20
N PHE A 809 -0.90 23.03 -16.53
CA PHE A 809 0.23 22.69 -15.70
C PHE A 809 0.95 23.98 -15.28
N VAL A 810 1.05 24.21 -13.98
CA VAL A 810 1.73 25.38 -13.40
C VAL A 810 3.03 24.89 -12.79
N GLU A 811 4.13 25.22 -13.47
CA GLU A 811 5.48 24.88 -13.03
C GLU A 811 5.88 25.75 -11.84
N VAL A 812 6.38 25.10 -10.78
CA VAL A 812 6.90 25.76 -9.58
C VAL A 812 8.27 25.19 -9.25
N GLU A 813 9.31 26.00 -9.43
CA GLU A 813 10.68 25.57 -9.13
C GLU A 813 10.91 25.38 -7.63
N HIS A 814 11.30 24.17 -7.25
CA HIS A 814 11.79 23.80 -5.92
C HIS A 814 12.54 22.46 -5.98
N ALA A 815 13.39 22.23 -4.98
CA ALA A 815 14.21 21.03 -4.84
C ALA A 815 14.12 20.46 -3.42
N ALA A 816 14.30 19.14 -3.26
CA ALA A 816 14.35 18.42 -1.98
C ALA A 816 13.07 18.46 -1.10
N ASN A 817 11.97 19.05 -1.57
CA ASN A 817 10.65 18.89 -0.94
C ASN A 817 10.16 17.45 -1.15
N ARG A 818 9.73 16.79 -0.06
CA ARG A 818 9.29 15.39 -0.04
C ARG A 818 7.77 15.24 0.03
N THR A 819 7.16 15.80 1.08
CA THR A 819 5.71 15.70 1.35
C THR A 819 5.02 17.05 1.47
N VAL A 820 5.77 18.15 1.54
CA VAL A 820 5.28 19.52 1.70
C VAL A 820 6.09 20.45 0.80
N SER A 821 5.40 21.33 0.07
CA SER A 821 5.99 22.41 -0.73
C SER A 821 5.32 23.75 -0.38
N PRO A 822 6.00 24.61 0.41
CA PRO A 822 5.54 25.98 0.65
C PRO A 822 5.42 26.80 -0.64
N GLN A 823 6.27 26.53 -1.64
CA GLN A 823 6.28 27.19 -2.93
C GLN A 823 5.01 26.88 -3.72
N GLU A 824 4.65 25.59 -3.80
CA GLU A 824 3.39 25.18 -4.42
C GLU A 824 2.20 25.75 -3.65
N ALA A 825 2.22 25.73 -2.31
CA ALA A 825 1.11 26.28 -1.52
C ALA A 825 0.90 27.78 -1.78
N ALA A 826 1.98 28.55 -1.94
CA ALA A 826 1.90 29.96 -2.33
C ALA A 826 1.37 30.14 -3.76
N ALA A 827 1.78 29.29 -4.72
CA ALA A 827 1.24 29.31 -6.07
C ALA A 827 -0.26 28.97 -6.09
N VAL A 828 -0.67 27.93 -5.38
CA VAL A 828 -2.09 27.55 -5.23
C VAL A 828 -2.91 28.67 -4.62
N ALA A 829 -2.41 29.36 -3.59
CA ALA A 829 -3.11 30.48 -2.97
C ALA A 829 -3.33 31.66 -3.96
N ARG A 830 -2.35 31.95 -4.82
CA ARG A 830 -2.51 32.95 -5.90
C ARG A 830 -3.58 32.52 -6.90
N LEU A 831 -3.48 31.29 -7.43
CA LEU A 831 -4.44 30.75 -8.39
C LEU A 831 -5.87 30.73 -7.81
N PHE A 832 -6.01 30.31 -6.55
CA PHE A 832 -7.29 30.30 -5.85
C PHE A 832 -7.90 31.70 -5.78
N THR A 833 -7.09 32.69 -5.39
CA THR A 833 -7.52 34.10 -5.31
C THR A 833 -7.94 34.64 -6.67
N GLU A 834 -7.17 34.35 -7.73
CA GLU A 834 -7.49 34.78 -9.09
C GLU A 834 -8.77 34.13 -9.67
N LEU A 835 -9.15 32.96 -9.19
CA LEU A 835 -10.38 32.27 -9.60
C LEU A 835 -11.63 32.87 -8.93
N MET A 836 -11.51 33.41 -7.73
CA MET A 836 -12.66 33.94 -6.99
C MET A 836 -13.34 35.07 -7.75
N GLY A 837 -14.67 35.00 -7.86
CA GLY A 837 -15.47 36.01 -8.55
C GLY A 837 -15.53 35.87 -10.08
N ARG A 838 -14.67 35.05 -10.71
CA ARG A 838 -14.80 34.75 -12.16
C ARG A 838 -16.13 34.05 -12.43
N SER A 839 -16.70 34.26 -13.61
CA SER A 839 -17.94 33.58 -14.00
C SER A 839 -17.71 32.10 -14.30
N TRP A 840 -18.61 31.23 -13.85
CA TRP A 840 -18.68 29.81 -14.20
C TRP A 840 -20.01 29.53 -14.90
N SER A 841 -19.93 28.96 -16.11
CA SER A 841 -21.08 28.40 -16.84
C SER A 841 -21.16 26.90 -16.56
N ASP A 842 -22.30 26.41 -16.07
CA ASP A 842 -22.50 24.99 -15.73
C ASP A 842 -22.85 24.09 -16.93
N GLY A 843 -23.04 24.69 -18.10
CA GLY A 843 -23.45 24.03 -19.34
C GLY A 843 -24.96 23.79 -19.49
N ASN A 844 -25.76 24.14 -18.48
CA ASN A 844 -27.23 24.10 -18.49
C ASN A 844 -27.84 25.51 -18.60
N GLY A 845 -27.05 26.48 -19.08
CA GLY A 845 -27.47 27.87 -19.24
C GLY A 845 -27.42 28.70 -17.96
N LYS A 846 -26.93 28.17 -16.84
CA LYS A 846 -26.74 28.96 -15.61
C LYS A 846 -25.30 29.44 -15.51
N THR A 847 -25.15 30.75 -15.33
CA THR A 847 -23.86 31.39 -15.08
C THR A 847 -23.88 32.06 -13.71
N ARG A 848 -22.82 31.88 -12.93
CA ARG A 848 -22.66 32.53 -11.62
C ARG A 848 -21.19 32.77 -11.31
N ALA A 849 -20.90 33.63 -10.34
CA ALA A 849 -19.53 33.80 -9.84
C ALA A 849 -19.03 32.54 -9.11
N LEU A 850 -17.75 32.23 -9.27
CA LEU A 850 -17.04 31.19 -8.51
C LEU A 850 -16.89 31.63 -7.05
N ALA A 851 -17.24 30.72 -6.16
CA ALA A 851 -17.08 30.83 -4.72
C ALA A 851 -16.04 29.81 -4.21
N PRO A 852 -15.56 29.92 -2.95
CA PRO A 852 -14.57 29.00 -2.40
C PRO A 852 -14.96 27.50 -2.48
N ALA A 853 -16.26 27.19 -2.44
CA ALA A 853 -16.77 25.82 -2.52
C ALA A 853 -16.64 25.19 -3.94
N ASP A 854 -16.39 26.02 -4.96
CA ASP A 854 -16.28 25.61 -6.37
C ASP A 854 -14.87 25.25 -6.81
N VAL A 855 -13.89 25.45 -5.93
CA VAL A 855 -12.50 25.10 -6.16
C VAL A 855 -12.12 24.00 -5.21
N LEU A 856 -11.80 22.84 -5.76
CA LEU A 856 -11.29 21.71 -5.01
C LEU A 856 -9.76 21.71 -5.04
N VAL A 857 -9.13 21.82 -3.88
CA VAL A 857 -7.67 21.75 -3.77
C VAL A 857 -7.28 20.39 -3.23
N VAL A 858 -6.54 19.63 -4.04
CA VAL A 858 -6.15 18.26 -3.72
C VAL A 858 -4.63 18.13 -3.67
N ALA A 859 -4.14 17.25 -2.80
CA ALA A 859 -2.72 16.92 -2.70
C ALA A 859 -2.53 15.43 -2.32
N PRO A 860 -1.39 14.80 -2.65
CA PRO A 860 -1.18 13.39 -2.33
C PRO A 860 -0.84 13.16 -0.85
N TYR A 861 -0.30 14.16 -0.15
CA TYR A 861 0.18 14.05 1.24
C TYR A 861 -0.65 14.90 2.20
N ASN A 862 -0.96 14.34 3.38
CA ASN A 862 -1.67 15.07 4.45
C ASN A 862 -0.91 16.30 4.94
N ALA A 863 0.42 16.24 4.98
CA ALA A 863 1.25 17.38 5.38
C ALA A 863 1.09 18.57 4.40
N GLN A 864 1.04 18.31 3.09
CA GLN A 864 0.73 19.34 2.11
C GLN A 864 -0.71 19.85 2.22
N VAL A 865 -1.68 18.97 2.51
CA VAL A 865 -3.07 19.37 2.78
C VAL A 865 -3.14 20.36 3.95
N ALA A 866 -2.43 20.10 5.05
CA ALA A 866 -2.37 21.01 6.20
C ALA A 866 -1.74 22.36 5.82
N ARG A 867 -0.64 22.34 5.04
CA ARG A 867 0.02 23.56 4.57
C ARG A 867 -0.88 24.39 3.66
N LEU A 868 -1.60 23.75 2.75
CA LEU A 868 -2.56 24.37 1.84
C LEU A 868 -3.76 24.94 2.60
N ALA A 869 -4.31 24.19 3.56
CA ALA A 869 -5.40 24.66 4.40
C ALA A 869 -5.02 25.92 5.20
N ALA A 870 -3.77 25.99 5.67
CA ALA A 870 -3.25 27.19 6.35
C ALA A 870 -3.00 28.38 5.40
N ALA A 871 -2.77 28.13 4.12
CA ALA A 871 -2.51 29.17 3.11
C ALA A 871 -3.79 29.70 2.42
N LEU A 872 -4.93 29.03 2.60
CA LEU A 872 -6.19 29.30 1.91
C LEU A 872 -7.25 29.86 2.88
N PRO A 873 -8.24 30.63 2.38
CA PRO A 873 -9.28 31.20 3.24
C PRO A 873 -10.21 30.13 3.83
N ALA A 874 -10.86 30.49 4.94
CA ALA A 874 -11.89 29.63 5.55
C ALA A 874 -12.98 29.27 4.54
N GLY A 875 -13.37 27.98 4.50
CA GLY A 875 -14.33 27.45 3.54
C GLY A 875 -13.72 26.89 2.25
N ALA A 876 -12.41 27.02 2.03
CA ALA A 876 -11.71 26.31 0.95
C ALA A 876 -11.78 24.79 1.15
N ARG A 877 -12.08 24.05 0.09
CA ARG A 877 -12.16 22.59 0.13
C ARG A 877 -10.79 21.98 -0.14
N VAL A 878 -10.04 21.70 0.93
CA VAL A 878 -8.69 21.12 0.87
C VAL A 878 -8.67 19.69 1.44
N GLY A 879 -7.95 18.78 0.81
CA GLY A 879 -7.92 17.38 1.20
C GLY A 879 -7.07 16.49 0.30
N THR A 880 -6.93 15.23 0.70
CA THR A 880 -6.29 14.21 -0.14
C THR A 880 -7.19 13.77 -1.27
N VAL A 881 -6.60 13.12 -2.28
CA VAL A 881 -7.34 12.53 -3.41
C VAL A 881 -8.42 11.55 -2.91
N ASP A 882 -8.11 10.75 -1.90
CA ASP A 882 -9.00 9.75 -1.30
C ASP A 882 -10.23 10.40 -0.65
N LYS A 883 -10.05 11.52 0.07
CA LYS A 883 -11.14 12.26 0.75
C LYS A 883 -12.20 12.77 -0.21
N PHE A 884 -11.82 13.06 -1.45
CA PHE A 884 -12.69 13.65 -2.46
C PHE A 884 -13.18 12.66 -3.51
N GLN A 885 -13.02 11.36 -3.29
CA GLN A 885 -13.69 10.35 -4.10
C GLN A 885 -15.22 10.60 -4.12
N GLY A 886 -15.83 10.43 -5.29
CA GLY A 886 -17.24 10.71 -5.52
C GLY A 886 -17.60 12.20 -5.70
N GLN A 887 -16.83 13.13 -5.12
CA GLN A 887 -17.12 14.57 -5.20
C GLN A 887 -16.74 15.16 -6.57
N GLU A 888 -17.14 16.41 -6.82
CA GLU A 888 -16.81 17.18 -8.02
C GLU A 888 -16.81 18.70 -7.74
N ALA A 889 -16.19 19.47 -8.63
CA ALA A 889 -16.14 20.93 -8.58
C ALA A 889 -15.91 21.53 -9.98
N PRO A 890 -16.35 22.77 -10.24
CA PRO A 890 -15.99 23.53 -11.45
C PRO A 890 -14.49 23.51 -11.77
N VAL A 891 -13.67 23.76 -10.74
CA VAL A 891 -12.20 23.78 -10.84
C VAL A 891 -11.57 22.82 -9.83
N VAL A 892 -10.53 22.12 -10.27
CA VAL A 892 -9.66 21.33 -9.40
C VAL A 892 -8.23 21.83 -9.53
N ILE A 893 -7.54 21.99 -8.41
CA ILE A 893 -6.11 22.28 -8.33
C ILE A 893 -5.43 21.12 -7.59
N TYR A 894 -4.53 20.40 -8.27
CA TYR A 894 -3.76 19.29 -7.73
C TYR A 894 -2.31 19.70 -7.48
N SER A 895 -1.92 19.85 -6.22
CA SER A 895 -0.55 20.16 -5.79
C SER A 895 0.22 18.86 -5.54
N MET A 896 1.33 18.66 -6.26
CA MET A 896 2.12 17.43 -6.23
C MET A 896 3.05 17.31 -5.01
N ALA A 897 3.42 18.45 -4.41
CA ALA A 897 4.30 18.65 -3.25
C ALA A 897 5.77 18.20 -3.41
N ALA A 898 6.01 16.99 -3.91
CA ALA A 898 7.35 16.45 -4.07
C ALA A 898 8.08 17.15 -5.23
N SER A 899 9.39 17.38 -5.07
CA SER A 899 10.19 18.04 -6.12
C SER A 899 10.55 17.07 -7.27
N SER A 900 10.71 15.79 -6.96
CA SER A 900 10.98 14.74 -7.93
C SER A 900 10.38 13.40 -7.49
N ALA A 901 10.45 12.38 -8.34
CA ALA A 901 10.03 11.02 -7.99
C ALA A 901 10.90 10.42 -6.88
N GLU A 902 12.18 10.79 -6.83
CA GLU A 902 13.18 10.29 -5.88
C GLU A 902 13.04 10.92 -4.48
N ASP A 903 12.51 12.14 -4.39
CA ASP A 903 12.22 12.80 -3.11
C ASP A 903 10.97 12.22 -2.43
N ALA A 904 10.08 11.56 -3.19
CA ALA A 904 8.82 11.03 -2.70
C ALA A 904 9.04 9.86 -1.71
N PRO A 905 8.64 9.97 -0.43
CA PRO A 905 8.94 8.96 0.59
C PRO A 905 8.23 7.62 0.36
N ARG A 906 7.11 7.64 -0.37
CA ARG A 906 6.29 6.47 -0.68
C ARG A 906 6.57 5.89 -2.07
N GLY A 907 7.67 6.32 -2.69
CA GLY A 907 8.07 5.88 -4.02
C GLY A 907 7.25 6.51 -5.16
N MET A 908 7.67 6.15 -6.37
CA MET A 908 7.10 6.68 -7.62
C MET A 908 5.67 6.17 -7.85
N GLU A 909 5.40 4.91 -7.50
CA GLU A 909 4.11 4.24 -7.68
C GLU A 909 2.99 4.94 -6.91
N PHE A 910 3.33 5.51 -5.75
CA PHE A 910 2.38 6.30 -4.97
C PHE A 910 2.12 7.68 -5.61
N LEU A 911 3.17 8.44 -5.93
CA LEU A 911 3.06 9.82 -6.43
C LEU A 911 2.47 9.89 -7.84
N TYR A 912 2.84 8.95 -8.72
CA TYR A 912 2.40 8.87 -10.11
C TYR A 912 1.27 7.85 -10.32
N SER A 913 0.62 7.40 -9.25
CA SER A 913 -0.50 6.46 -9.33
C SER A 913 -1.53 6.92 -10.37
N LEU A 914 -1.73 6.11 -11.42
CA LEU A 914 -2.72 6.40 -12.47
C LEU A 914 -4.11 6.57 -11.89
N ASN A 915 -4.46 5.75 -10.91
CA ASN A 915 -5.76 5.78 -10.25
C ASN A 915 -5.95 7.09 -9.47
N ARG A 916 -4.90 7.58 -8.78
CA ARG A 916 -4.95 8.88 -8.08
C ARG A 916 -5.02 10.05 -9.07
N LEU A 917 -4.23 10.01 -10.15
CA LEU A 917 -4.27 11.03 -11.20
C LEU A 917 -5.64 11.08 -11.88
N ASN A 918 -6.22 9.92 -12.23
CA ASN A 918 -7.56 9.81 -12.77
C ASN A 918 -8.58 10.42 -11.82
N VAL A 919 -8.57 10.02 -10.54
CA VAL A 919 -9.50 10.56 -9.54
C VAL A 919 -9.33 12.07 -9.40
N ALA A 920 -8.11 12.59 -9.27
CA ALA A 920 -7.85 14.01 -9.10
C ALA A 920 -8.35 14.84 -10.30
N VAL A 921 -7.94 14.48 -11.52
CA VAL A 921 -8.30 15.23 -12.74
C VAL A 921 -9.80 15.13 -13.03
N SER A 922 -10.39 13.94 -12.85
CA SER A 922 -11.82 13.70 -13.12
C SER A 922 -12.80 14.26 -12.07
N ARG A 923 -12.29 14.94 -11.03
CA ARG A 923 -13.13 15.78 -10.16
C ARG A 923 -13.51 17.11 -10.81
N ALA A 924 -12.76 17.56 -11.82
CA ALA A 924 -13.02 18.82 -12.49
C ALA A 924 -14.21 18.70 -13.45
N GLN A 925 -15.14 19.64 -13.36
CA GLN A 925 -16.19 19.78 -14.37
C GLN A 925 -15.70 20.55 -15.60
N GLY A 926 -14.91 21.61 -15.40
CA GLY A 926 -14.42 22.48 -16.48
C GLY A 926 -12.90 22.60 -16.57
N LEU A 927 -12.22 22.87 -15.45
CA LEU A 927 -10.79 23.17 -15.43
C LEU A 927 -10.04 22.30 -14.42
N ALA A 928 -9.01 21.59 -14.89
CA ALA A 928 -8.09 20.84 -14.04
C ALA A 928 -6.68 21.46 -14.12
N VAL A 929 -6.14 21.85 -12.97
CA VAL A 929 -4.81 22.46 -12.84
C VAL A 929 -3.92 21.54 -12.03
N ILE A 930 -2.76 21.15 -12.56
CA ILE A 930 -1.70 20.50 -11.77
C ILE A 930 -0.64 21.55 -11.47
N VAL A 931 -0.24 21.64 -10.20
CA VAL A 931 0.85 22.50 -9.72
C VAL A 931 1.97 21.57 -9.24
N GLY A 932 3.19 21.75 -9.75
CA GLY A 932 4.30 20.89 -9.36
C GLY A 932 5.65 21.32 -9.92
N SER A 933 6.71 20.71 -9.40
CA SER A 933 8.07 20.94 -9.87
C SER A 933 8.33 20.34 -11.26
N PRO A 934 9.09 21.04 -12.14
CA PRO A 934 9.61 20.45 -13.37
C PRO A 934 10.43 19.18 -13.15
N GLY A 935 10.98 18.98 -11.95
CA GLY A 935 11.67 17.75 -11.55
C GLY A 935 10.80 16.49 -11.64
N LEU A 936 9.46 16.64 -11.54
CA LEU A 936 8.51 15.53 -11.69
C LEU A 936 8.46 14.99 -13.14
N LEU A 937 8.79 15.81 -14.13
CA LEU A 937 8.87 15.32 -15.51
C LEU A 937 10.16 14.53 -15.77
N ARG A 938 11.07 14.44 -14.79
CA ARG A 938 12.42 13.85 -14.89
C ARG A 938 12.56 12.50 -14.15
N ALA A 939 11.45 11.85 -13.83
CA ALA A 939 11.45 10.63 -13.03
C ALA A 939 12.34 9.52 -13.63
N HIS A 940 13.23 8.96 -12.81
CA HIS A 940 14.08 7.84 -13.19
C HIS A 940 13.32 6.51 -13.11
N CYS A 941 12.72 6.09 -14.23
CA CYS A 941 11.98 4.84 -14.33
C CYS A 941 12.94 3.64 -14.42
N ARG A 942 12.73 2.62 -13.58
CA ARG A 942 13.44 1.34 -13.56
C ARG A 942 12.63 0.18 -14.12
N THR A 943 11.30 0.33 -14.20
CA THR A 943 10.40 -0.70 -14.73
C THR A 943 9.52 -0.14 -15.85
N VAL A 944 9.00 -1.03 -16.70
CA VAL A 944 8.03 -0.67 -17.74
C VAL A 944 6.80 -0.02 -17.13
N GLU A 945 6.34 -0.49 -15.97
CA GLU A 945 5.18 0.07 -15.29
C GLU A 945 5.46 1.51 -14.81
N GLN A 946 6.60 1.78 -14.18
CA GLN A 946 7.00 3.15 -13.80
C GLN A 946 7.02 4.10 -15.00
N MET A 947 7.46 3.64 -16.18
CA MET A 947 7.40 4.45 -17.39
C MET A 947 5.96 4.79 -17.81
N ARG A 948 5.00 3.86 -17.64
CA ARG A 948 3.57 4.13 -17.89
C ARG A 948 3.02 5.16 -16.92
N LEU A 949 3.40 5.08 -15.64
CA LEU A 949 3.01 6.05 -14.62
C LEU A 949 3.52 7.46 -14.98
N ALA A 950 4.81 7.60 -15.30
CA ALA A 950 5.41 8.87 -15.73
C ALA A 950 4.78 9.42 -17.02
N ASN A 951 4.46 8.53 -17.96
CA ASN A 951 3.87 8.91 -19.24
C ASN A 951 2.52 9.62 -19.08
N ALA A 952 1.70 9.23 -18.10
CA ALA A 952 0.42 9.89 -17.88
C ALA A 952 0.57 11.36 -17.44
N LEU A 953 1.53 11.67 -16.57
CA LEU A 953 1.83 13.06 -16.19
C LEU A 953 2.42 13.83 -17.38
N CYS A 954 3.37 13.24 -18.11
CA CYS A 954 3.92 13.87 -19.32
C CYS A 954 2.82 14.15 -20.36
N ARG A 955 1.87 13.21 -20.53
CA ARG A 955 0.74 13.35 -21.45
C ARG A 955 -0.22 14.44 -21.00
N PHE A 956 -0.47 14.56 -19.69
CA PHE A 956 -1.24 15.68 -19.13
C PHE A 956 -0.59 17.02 -19.50
N VAL A 957 0.73 17.15 -19.31
CA VAL A 957 1.46 18.39 -19.62
C VAL A 957 1.44 18.69 -21.11
N GLU A 958 1.60 17.69 -21.99
CA GLU A 958 1.47 17.89 -23.45
C GLU A 958 0.09 18.39 -23.88
N MET A 959 -0.97 17.94 -23.21
CA MET A 959 -2.35 18.34 -23.51
C MET A 959 -2.77 19.64 -22.79
N ALA A 960 -1.99 20.06 -21.79
CA ALA A 960 -2.24 21.30 -21.08
C ALA A 960 -1.96 22.49 -22.01
N SER A 961 -2.89 23.45 -22.01
CA SER A 961 -2.58 24.76 -22.61
C SER A 961 -1.52 25.45 -21.75
N PRO A 962 -0.61 26.25 -22.33
CA PRO A 962 0.38 26.99 -21.57
C PRO A 962 -0.29 27.74 -20.42
N GLY A 963 0.22 27.50 -19.22
CA GLY A 963 -0.20 28.15 -17.97
C GLY A 963 0.35 29.55 -17.83
#